data_AF-A0AAJ2R917-F1
#
_entry.id   AF-A0AAJ2R917-F1
#
_cell.length_a   1.000
_cell.length_b   1.000
_cell.length_c   1.000
_cell.angle_alpha   90.00
_cell.angle_beta   90.00
_cell.angle_gamma   90.00
#
_symmetry.space_group_name_H-M   'P 1'
#
loop_
_entity.id
_entity.type
_entity.pdbx_description
1 polymer ?
#
loop_
_entity_poly.entity_id
_entity_poly.type
_entity_poly.pdbx_seq_one_letter_code
_entity_poly.pdbx_strand_id
1 'polypeptide(L)'
;MNIGWILKKNGVINRFLITSLIEKRYLSEPATLPDKVNYRFINGFVDVGVLPCRVRFLKEDAERDVSLPEGLTFAEMWSGGDECRSVSFSDFWPSPVHAQRFSRCIIHSDSAQDAPFLLSTCGGATLWINGERIARFTPFTRNTEQSCQVSIPLRAGLNTLVVHSEELCERDTDYLFSLCYQGERELSWRLDEDEARSARLTALEGWINRLSLEKNLISEVTLALSSGEALPESVTMSHHLIGNVNESVPAWRQTQALSAGNLGWQVRLPPSLVGYYDLVCTAVCAGVTLTRTMSFGRLPGQTMPDLPSLSARRRHVLRHTAQHGFERTGRLLAIVASGEGQAAIPAILDSALRKISRREDCADFQQVPLIWLWQRYQGQVLARQDWRRIRSAILGFRYWIDEPGNDTMWFWSENHCLCFHVAQYLAGQNFPDDTFPCSGRRGYEQQRIAHERLTRWFDSILEHGLVEWNSAAYYPIDLIGLVALYELAGDSDLRAKARIVIDRIMLMTAWVHQHGVAVGTMGRAYDKELRSGMLTELSGLCALMWGEGWLIPHCAALPLLCLSDYRPPEEANHIARWRSAQGAEARWVQGLNRSAKIIAWKQPDVAFSSVFDHHPGQPGHQQHLLDVRLGGHYAARLWVNHPGEDRPDGVHRPSYWAGNGRLPHLMQYRNRALMVFDLQQDVRPWTHLYLPKTALDETIIMAAWCFVRGGNGYAAFHNPAGLQPFSVTGHQAEGELRAYGERNVWFIAVDSGEGADGFAAFVARFQSLQLNSEAGSGHWRIDDPDYGELACSPAGEFFIQRQRFIFPESVSVVPQQTAASPATPLQPFPPQPTGSA
;
A
#
# COMPACT_ATOMS: atom_id res chain seq x y z
N MET A 1 5.57 1.16 -43.61
CA MET A 1 5.00 0.87 -42.29
C MET A 1 5.40 2.02 -41.39
N ASN A 2 4.48 2.66 -40.65
CA ASN A 2 4.88 3.69 -39.70
C ASN A 2 5.61 3.00 -38.54
N ILE A 3 6.93 3.19 -38.45
CA ILE A 3 7.75 2.62 -37.37
C ILE A 3 7.79 3.61 -36.23
N GLY A 4 7.47 3.11 -35.03
CA GLY A 4 7.32 3.93 -33.83
C GLY A 4 5.85 4.24 -33.54
N TRP A 5 5.62 5.37 -32.88
CA TRP A 5 4.30 5.75 -32.36
C TRP A 5 3.88 7.10 -32.93
N ILE A 6 2.56 7.33 -32.98
CA ILE A 6 1.95 8.57 -33.47
C ILE A 6 1.60 9.45 -32.26
N LEU A 7 2.11 10.67 -32.26
CA LEU A 7 1.87 11.66 -31.23
C LEU A 7 0.80 12.64 -31.71
N LYS A 8 -0.38 12.54 -31.11
CA LYS A 8 -1.53 13.41 -31.38
C LYS A 8 -1.64 14.48 -30.31
N LYS A 9 -2.50 15.48 -30.52
CA LYS A 9 -2.83 16.47 -29.50
C LYS A 9 -3.21 15.80 -28.19
N ASN A 10 -2.66 16.29 -27.09
CA ASN A 10 -2.76 15.74 -25.74
C ASN A 10 -2.15 14.35 -25.54
N GLY A 11 -1.46 13.80 -26.55
CA GLY A 11 -0.63 12.61 -26.39
C GLY A 11 0.69 12.94 -25.69
N VAL A 12 1.27 11.94 -25.03
CA VAL A 12 2.55 12.07 -24.33
C VAL A 12 3.63 11.23 -24.97
N ILE A 13 4.88 11.69 -24.92
CA ILE A 13 6.02 10.85 -25.23
C ILE A 13 6.31 9.99 -23.99
N ASN A 14 6.14 8.68 -24.11
CA ASN A 14 6.24 7.72 -22.99
C ASN A 14 7.06 6.46 -23.33
N ARG A 15 7.96 6.56 -24.31
CA ARG A 15 9.01 5.55 -24.56
C ARG A 15 10.34 6.25 -24.77
N PHE A 16 11.33 5.85 -23.99
CA PHE A 16 12.67 6.43 -24.04
C PHE A 16 13.72 5.35 -23.89
N LEU A 17 14.84 5.52 -24.58
CA LEU A 17 16.08 4.89 -24.15
C LEU A 17 16.67 5.71 -23.01
N ILE A 18 17.08 5.08 -21.93
CA ILE A 18 17.51 5.73 -20.70
C ILE A 18 18.91 5.28 -20.28
N THR A 19 19.58 6.11 -19.50
CA THR A 19 20.83 5.74 -18.81
C THR A 19 20.52 4.98 -17.52
N SER A 20 21.54 4.29 -17.00
CA SER A 20 21.49 3.82 -15.62
C SER A 20 21.29 4.99 -14.65
N LEU A 21 20.68 4.71 -13.49
CA LEU A 21 20.39 5.71 -12.48
C LEU A 21 21.70 6.22 -11.85
N ILE A 22 21.86 7.54 -11.79
CA ILE A 22 22.97 8.18 -11.08
C ILE A 22 22.46 8.56 -9.70
N GLU A 23 22.95 7.90 -8.67
CA GLU A 23 22.58 8.16 -7.27
C GLU A 23 23.76 8.73 -6.50
N LYS A 24 23.54 9.86 -5.83
CA LYS A 24 24.50 10.45 -4.90
C LYS A 24 23.83 10.75 -3.57
N ARG A 25 24.32 10.16 -2.48
CA ARG A 25 23.85 10.50 -1.14
C ARG A 25 24.02 12.01 -0.89
N TYR A 26 22.96 12.67 -0.46
CA TYR A 26 22.96 14.11 -0.25
C TYR A 26 22.97 14.42 1.24
N LEU A 27 24.08 14.99 1.74
CA LEU A 27 24.25 15.29 3.15
C LEU A 27 24.25 16.81 3.36
N SER A 28 23.50 17.27 4.36
CA SER A 28 23.54 18.64 4.86
C SER A 28 24.06 18.67 6.29
N GLU A 29 24.31 19.87 6.81
CA GLU A 29 24.60 20.00 8.23
C GLU A 29 23.38 19.59 9.06
N PRO A 30 23.57 18.87 10.18
CA PRO A 30 22.48 18.53 11.09
C PRO A 30 21.85 19.79 11.66
N ALA A 31 20.52 19.84 11.66
CA ALA A 31 19.75 20.91 12.29
C ALA A 31 18.56 20.34 13.06
N THR A 32 18.05 21.11 14.01
CA THR A 32 16.76 20.84 14.63
C THR A 32 15.64 21.37 13.74
N LEU A 33 14.47 20.74 13.83
CA LEU A 33 13.26 21.22 13.19
C LEU A 33 12.22 21.55 14.27
N PRO A 34 11.28 22.48 14.01
CA PRO A 34 10.28 22.84 14.99
C PRO A 34 9.37 21.63 15.31
N ASP A 35 9.23 21.32 16.59
CA ASP A 35 8.30 20.28 17.05
C ASP A 35 6.85 20.81 16.99
N LYS A 36 6.23 20.69 15.82
CA LYS A 36 4.83 21.05 15.56
C LYS A 36 3.86 19.89 15.79
N VAL A 37 4.33 18.75 16.30
CA VAL A 37 3.49 17.58 16.53
C VAL A 37 2.54 17.85 17.70
N ASN A 38 1.26 18.04 17.38
CA ASN A 38 0.20 18.36 18.34
C ASN A 38 -0.59 17.13 18.81
N TYR A 39 -0.16 15.92 18.43
CA TYR A 39 -0.81 14.64 18.75
C TYR A 39 -2.25 14.53 18.24
N ARG A 40 -2.61 15.31 17.22
CA ARG A 40 -3.87 15.18 16.48
C ARG A 40 -3.58 14.44 15.18
N PHE A 41 -3.69 13.11 15.23
CA PHE A 41 -3.27 12.25 14.12
C PHE A 41 -4.28 12.26 12.97
N ILE A 42 -3.80 12.58 11.78
CA ILE A 42 -4.51 12.49 10.52
C ILE A 42 -3.66 11.67 9.54
N ASN A 43 -4.30 11.02 8.57
CA ASN A 43 -3.57 10.35 7.50
C ASN A 43 -2.85 11.39 6.63
N GLY A 44 -1.53 11.26 6.48
CA GLY A 44 -0.72 12.15 5.64
C GLY A 44 0.40 12.88 6.39
N PHE A 45 0.87 13.98 5.80
CA PHE A 45 2.00 14.76 6.28
C PHE A 45 1.58 15.81 7.31
N VAL A 46 2.33 15.93 8.41
CA VAL A 46 2.27 17.09 9.31
C VAL A 46 3.38 18.02 8.90
N ASP A 47 3.06 19.30 8.65
CA ASP A 47 4.08 20.31 8.35
C ASP A 47 5.03 20.48 9.53
N VAL A 48 6.21 19.88 9.41
CA VAL A 48 7.34 20.03 10.33
C VAL A 48 8.46 20.90 9.75
N GLY A 49 8.18 21.61 8.65
CA GLY A 49 9.16 22.38 7.88
C GLY A 49 9.88 21.57 6.81
N VAL A 50 10.79 22.25 6.11
CA VAL A 50 11.60 21.69 5.03
C VAL A 50 12.83 21.00 5.63
N LEU A 51 13.11 19.77 5.20
CA LEU A 51 14.28 19.02 5.68
C LEU A 51 15.58 19.79 5.40
N PRO A 52 16.59 19.72 6.30
CA PRO A 52 17.86 20.44 6.12
C PRO A 52 18.57 20.14 4.78
N CYS A 53 18.46 18.90 4.30
CA CYS A 53 18.98 18.49 2.99
C CYS A 53 18.31 19.24 1.84
N ARG A 54 16.98 19.37 1.85
CA ARG A 54 16.26 20.13 0.82
C ARG A 54 16.52 21.62 0.89
N VAL A 55 16.61 22.21 2.09
CA VAL A 55 16.99 23.63 2.25
C VAL A 55 18.34 23.91 1.59
N ARG A 56 19.33 23.05 1.84
CA ARG A 56 20.64 23.15 1.22
C ARG A 56 20.57 22.95 -0.30
N PHE A 57 19.90 21.90 -0.76
CA PHE A 57 19.79 21.56 -2.17
C PHE A 57 19.14 22.69 -2.99
N LEU A 58 18.04 23.26 -2.50
CA LEU A 58 17.39 24.39 -3.15
C LEU A 58 18.30 25.61 -3.28
N LYS A 59 19.20 25.82 -2.31
CA LYS A 59 20.14 26.95 -2.30
C LYS A 59 21.37 26.71 -3.17
N GLU A 60 21.90 25.50 -3.20
CA GLU A 60 23.23 25.20 -3.78
C GLU A 60 23.15 24.48 -5.13
N ASP A 61 22.17 23.60 -5.32
CA ASP A 61 22.17 22.63 -6.43
C ASP A 61 20.97 22.74 -7.36
N ALA A 62 19.82 23.26 -6.91
CA ALA A 62 18.60 23.31 -7.72
C ALA A 62 18.77 24.15 -9.00
N GLU A 63 19.39 25.33 -8.88
CA GLU A 63 19.62 26.25 -10.00
C GLU A 63 20.95 26.03 -10.72
N ARG A 64 21.73 25.00 -10.33
CA ARG A 64 23.03 24.73 -10.96
C ARG A 64 22.87 24.51 -12.47
N ASP A 65 23.89 24.89 -13.23
CA ASP A 65 23.89 24.63 -14.66
C ASP A 65 24.10 23.13 -14.94
N VAL A 66 23.36 22.59 -15.90
CA VAL A 66 23.50 21.21 -16.36
C VAL A 66 23.89 21.22 -17.83
N SER A 67 25.04 20.64 -18.13
CA SER A 67 25.50 20.37 -19.49
C SER A 67 25.11 18.97 -19.92
N LEU A 68 24.99 18.75 -21.22
CA LEU A 68 24.81 17.42 -21.80
C LEU A 68 26.18 16.71 -21.81
N PRO A 69 26.39 15.64 -21.03
CA PRO A 69 27.69 14.97 -20.99
C PRO A 69 28.05 14.31 -22.33
N GLU A 70 29.33 14.38 -22.70
CA GLU A 70 29.85 13.59 -23.82
C GLU A 70 29.89 12.10 -23.42
N GLY A 71 29.52 11.21 -24.35
CA GLY A 71 29.62 9.76 -24.12
C GLY A 71 28.48 9.12 -23.30
N LEU A 72 27.32 9.77 -23.18
CA LEU A 72 26.13 9.13 -22.59
C LEU A 72 25.79 7.82 -23.31
N THR A 73 25.62 6.75 -22.53
CA THR A 73 25.20 5.44 -23.04
C THR A 73 23.77 5.16 -22.63
N PHE A 74 22.86 5.08 -23.61
CA PHE A 74 21.45 4.75 -23.41
C PHE A 74 21.21 3.24 -23.62
N ALA A 75 21.62 2.45 -22.62
CA ALA A 75 21.61 0.98 -22.66
C ALA A 75 20.37 0.34 -22.02
N GLU A 76 19.42 1.14 -21.54
CA GLU A 76 18.16 0.68 -20.95
C GLU A 76 17.00 1.32 -21.70
N MET A 77 15.82 0.70 -21.65
CA MET A 77 14.59 1.26 -22.20
C MET A 77 13.55 1.40 -21.10
N TRP A 78 12.96 2.58 -21.03
CA TRP A 78 11.75 2.83 -20.27
C TRP A 78 10.53 2.78 -21.19
N SER A 79 9.51 2.01 -20.80
CA SER A 79 8.22 1.96 -21.48
C SER A 79 7.08 2.21 -20.49
N GLY A 80 6.25 3.20 -20.81
CA GLY A 80 4.98 3.44 -20.12
C GLY A 80 3.83 2.54 -20.57
N GLY A 81 3.98 1.82 -21.69
CA GLY A 81 2.84 1.22 -22.40
C GLY A 81 1.93 2.29 -23.03
N ASP A 82 0.72 1.90 -23.45
CA ASP A 82 -0.18 2.80 -24.19
C ASP A 82 -0.98 3.77 -23.30
N GLU A 83 -1.25 3.40 -22.04
CA GLU A 83 -2.14 4.18 -21.15
C GLU A 83 -1.39 5.19 -20.28
N CYS A 84 -0.06 5.05 -20.12
CA CYS A 84 0.71 5.86 -19.19
C CYS A 84 0.96 7.29 -19.70
N ARG A 85 0.75 8.27 -18.81
CA ARG A 85 0.82 9.71 -19.12
C ARG A 85 2.12 10.41 -18.70
N SER A 86 3.07 9.71 -18.09
CA SER A 86 4.34 10.28 -17.63
C SER A 86 5.45 9.24 -17.64
N VAL A 87 6.71 9.69 -17.67
CA VAL A 87 7.88 8.86 -17.43
C VAL A 87 8.19 8.91 -15.94
N SER A 88 8.05 7.79 -15.24
CA SER A 88 8.21 7.71 -13.78
C SER A 88 9.35 6.77 -13.38
N PHE A 89 10.19 7.27 -12.49
CA PHE A 89 11.24 6.57 -11.76
C PHE A 89 11.00 6.66 -10.24
N SER A 90 9.74 6.91 -9.85
CA SER A 90 9.31 7.08 -8.46
C SER A 90 9.54 5.80 -7.66
N ASP A 91 10.00 5.95 -6.43
CA ASP A 91 10.40 4.87 -5.53
C ASP A 91 10.40 5.36 -4.06
N PHE A 92 10.93 4.55 -3.15
CA PHE A 92 11.13 4.88 -1.75
C PHE A 92 12.62 4.95 -1.40
N TRP A 93 13.09 6.13 -0.99
CA TRP A 93 14.48 6.38 -0.61
C TRP A 93 14.62 6.56 0.92
N PRO A 94 15.20 5.58 1.65
CA PRO A 94 15.28 5.62 3.11
C PRO A 94 16.29 6.66 3.65
N SER A 95 16.98 7.37 2.78
CA SER A 95 17.95 8.43 3.08
C SER A 95 17.94 9.47 1.96
N PRO A 96 18.39 10.71 2.21
CA PRO A 96 18.42 11.72 1.16
C PRO A 96 19.41 11.35 0.05
N VAL A 97 18.90 11.29 -1.18
CA VAL A 97 19.67 10.93 -2.38
C VAL A 97 19.33 11.90 -3.50
N HIS A 98 20.33 12.48 -4.13
CA HIS A 98 20.17 13.17 -5.40
C HIS A 98 20.22 12.15 -6.53
N ALA A 99 19.08 11.94 -7.18
CA ALA A 99 18.90 10.97 -8.25
C ALA A 99 18.82 11.70 -9.60
N GLN A 100 19.52 11.17 -10.61
CA GLN A 100 19.56 11.77 -11.94
C GLN A 100 19.53 10.69 -13.02
N ARG A 101 18.88 11.00 -14.14
CA ARG A 101 18.80 10.10 -15.30
C ARG A 101 18.66 10.91 -16.59
N PHE A 102 19.23 10.38 -17.67
CA PHE A 102 19.02 10.93 -19.01
C PHE A 102 18.15 9.98 -19.83
N SER A 103 17.23 10.55 -20.60
CA SER A 103 16.27 9.85 -21.45
C SER A 103 16.37 10.39 -22.88
N ARG A 104 16.34 9.52 -23.89
CA ARG A 104 16.47 9.86 -25.31
C ARG A 104 15.37 9.22 -26.15
N CYS A 105 14.82 9.98 -27.08
CA CYS A 105 14.00 9.48 -28.18
C CYS A 105 14.23 10.30 -29.46
N ILE A 106 13.69 9.83 -30.58
CA ILE A 106 13.80 10.48 -31.89
C ILE A 106 12.41 10.90 -32.36
N ILE A 107 12.19 12.20 -32.53
CA ILE A 107 10.95 12.78 -33.06
C ILE A 107 11.09 12.96 -34.57
N HIS A 108 10.13 12.47 -35.33
CA HIS A 108 10.01 12.73 -36.76
C HIS A 108 8.95 13.82 -37.01
N SER A 109 9.34 14.82 -37.81
CA SER A 109 8.48 15.93 -38.23
C SER A 109 8.53 16.09 -39.75
N ASP A 110 7.36 16.18 -40.40
CA ASP A 110 7.28 16.32 -41.86
C ASP A 110 7.75 17.69 -42.37
N SER A 111 7.77 18.69 -41.49
CA SER A 111 8.21 20.05 -41.79
C SER A 111 9.01 20.65 -40.64
N ALA A 112 9.81 21.67 -40.92
CA ALA A 112 10.36 22.51 -39.85
C ALA A 112 9.21 23.24 -39.14
N GLN A 113 9.14 23.14 -37.81
CA GLN A 113 8.08 23.74 -37.01
C GLN A 113 8.49 23.88 -35.54
N ASP A 114 7.86 24.83 -34.86
CA ASP A 114 7.90 24.97 -33.41
C ASP A 114 6.76 24.15 -32.80
N ALA A 115 7.09 23.00 -32.23
CA ALA A 115 6.13 22.07 -31.66
C ALA A 115 5.83 22.43 -30.20
N PRO A 116 4.58 22.75 -29.83
CA PRO A 116 4.24 23.13 -28.45
C PRO A 116 4.06 21.88 -27.58
N PHE A 117 4.68 21.90 -26.41
CA PHE A 117 4.57 20.86 -25.37
C PHE A 117 4.28 21.50 -24.01
N LEU A 118 3.51 20.78 -23.18
CA LEU A 118 3.44 21.01 -21.75
C LEU A 118 4.43 20.06 -21.07
N LEU A 119 5.52 20.61 -20.52
CA LEU A 119 6.47 19.88 -19.67
C LEU A 119 5.97 19.91 -18.24
N SER A 120 5.87 18.74 -17.60
CA SER A 120 5.50 18.63 -16.19
C SER A 120 6.50 17.78 -15.41
N THR A 121 6.82 18.16 -14.17
CA THR A 121 7.73 17.42 -13.27
C THR A 121 7.59 17.91 -11.82
N CYS A 122 7.97 17.08 -10.85
CA CYS A 122 8.15 17.48 -9.44
C CYS A 122 9.55 18.05 -9.16
N GLY A 123 10.56 17.55 -9.89
CA GLY A 123 11.98 17.79 -9.64
C GLY A 123 12.58 18.81 -10.59
N GLY A 124 13.66 18.44 -11.26
CA GLY A 124 14.27 19.20 -12.34
C GLY A 124 14.22 18.45 -13.66
N ALA A 125 13.97 19.19 -14.75
CA ALA A 125 14.00 18.69 -16.11
C ALA A 125 14.76 19.66 -17.03
N THR A 126 15.70 19.15 -17.81
CA THR A 126 16.42 19.92 -18.85
C THR A 126 16.31 19.21 -20.19
N LEU A 127 15.96 19.95 -21.24
CA LEU A 127 15.69 19.42 -22.57
C LEU A 127 16.74 19.91 -23.56
N TRP A 128 17.25 18.99 -24.37
CA TRP A 128 18.06 19.28 -25.55
C TRP A 128 17.40 18.70 -26.79
N ILE A 129 17.40 19.47 -27.88
CA ILE A 129 17.03 18.98 -29.21
C ILE A 129 18.26 19.11 -30.11
N ASN A 130 18.67 18.01 -30.76
CA ASN A 130 19.83 18.00 -31.65
C ASN A 130 21.12 18.57 -31.03
N GLY A 131 21.30 18.39 -29.71
CA GLY A 131 22.45 18.88 -28.94
C GLY A 131 22.32 20.32 -28.42
N GLU A 132 21.31 21.08 -28.83
CA GLU A 132 21.06 22.44 -28.36
C GLU A 132 20.07 22.43 -27.19
N ARG A 133 20.40 23.13 -26.09
CA ARG A 133 19.53 23.21 -24.92
C ARG A 133 18.35 24.14 -25.19
N ILE A 134 17.13 23.66 -24.98
CA ILE A 134 15.90 24.40 -25.29
C ILE A 134 15.17 24.87 -24.04
N ALA A 135 15.13 24.04 -22.99
CA ALA A 135 14.43 24.38 -21.76
C ALA A 135 15.16 23.82 -20.55
N ARG A 136 15.05 24.52 -19.42
CA ARG A 136 15.39 24.05 -18.08
C ARG A 136 14.25 24.48 -17.16
N PHE A 137 13.71 23.53 -16.41
CA PHE A 137 12.61 23.73 -15.48
C PHE A 137 12.90 22.98 -14.19
N THR A 138 13.06 23.70 -13.08
CA THR A 138 13.58 23.16 -11.81
C THR A 138 12.71 23.54 -10.62
N PRO A 139 11.43 23.16 -10.61
CA PRO A 139 10.52 23.46 -9.49
C PRO A 139 10.96 22.84 -8.16
N PHE A 140 11.43 21.59 -8.15
CA PHE A 140 11.80 20.83 -6.93
C PHE A 140 10.76 20.91 -5.80
N THR A 141 9.48 20.81 -6.16
CA THR A 141 8.30 21.01 -5.31
C THR A 141 7.88 19.79 -4.51
N ARG A 142 8.66 18.69 -4.51
CA ARG A 142 8.46 17.41 -3.80
C ARG A 142 7.02 16.87 -3.89
N ASN A 143 6.81 15.85 -4.72
CA ASN A 143 5.52 15.14 -4.90
C ASN A 143 4.35 16.05 -5.31
N THR A 144 4.66 17.26 -5.77
CA THR A 144 3.70 18.19 -6.33
C THR A 144 4.18 18.54 -7.71
N GLU A 145 3.52 17.99 -8.72
CA GLU A 145 3.87 18.25 -10.11
C GLU A 145 3.67 19.75 -10.42
N GLN A 146 4.62 20.33 -11.14
CA GLN A 146 4.50 21.67 -11.72
C GLN A 146 4.64 21.54 -13.23
N SER A 147 4.10 22.51 -13.96
CA SER A 147 4.11 22.47 -15.42
C SER A 147 4.55 23.80 -16.02
N CYS A 148 5.22 23.74 -17.17
CA CYS A 148 5.53 24.90 -18.00
C CYS A 148 5.34 24.59 -19.49
N GLN A 149 4.97 25.61 -20.25
CA GLN A 149 4.89 25.50 -21.71
C GLN A 149 6.30 25.58 -22.30
N VAL A 150 6.61 24.66 -23.21
CA VAL A 150 7.89 24.59 -23.92
C VAL A 150 7.61 24.49 -25.41
N SER A 151 8.33 25.28 -26.21
CA SER A 151 8.32 25.18 -27.67
C SER A 151 9.58 24.43 -28.11
N ILE A 152 9.42 23.27 -28.74
CA ILE A 152 10.54 22.46 -29.24
C ILE A 152 10.73 22.76 -30.73
N PRO A 153 11.85 23.39 -31.15
CA PRO A 153 12.13 23.65 -32.56
C PRO A 153 12.52 22.36 -33.27
N LEU A 154 11.65 21.88 -34.15
CA LEU A 154 11.85 20.67 -34.95
C LEU A 154 12.31 21.05 -36.37
N ARG A 155 13.32 20.36 -36.87
CA ARG A 155 13.71 20.36 -38.29
C ARG A 155 12.86 19.31 -39.02
N ALA A 156 12.71 19.46 -40.34
CA ALA A 156 12.11 18.39 -41.15
C ALA A 156 12.97 17.11 -41.05
N GLY A 157 12.31 15.96 -40.93
CA GLY A 157 12.96 14.67 -40.68
C GLY A 157 13.14 14.37 -39.20
N LEU A 158 14.28 13.77 -38.84
CA LEU A 158 14.57 13.24 -37.50
C LEU A 158 15.18 14.31 -36.58
N ASN A 159 14.71 14.32 -35.33
CA ASN A 159 15.20 15.21 -34.29
C ASN A 159 15.46 14.43 -33.01
N THR A 160 16.66 14.55 -32.47
CA THR A 160 17.08 13.80 -31.27
C THR A 160 16.77 14.60 -30.03
N LEU A 161 15.75 14.16 -29.28
CA LEU A 161 15.35 14.75 -28.00
C LEU A 161 16.07 14.02 -26.87
N VAL A 162 16.76 14.78 -26.02
CA VAL A 162 17.32 14.29 -24.74
C VAL A 162 16.68 15.06 -23.60
N VAL A 163 16.19 14.32 -22.60
CA VAL A 163 15.65 14.85 -21.35
C VAL A 163 16.55 14.39 -20.21
N HIS A 164 17.17 15.33 -19.52
CA HIS A 164 17.72 15.09 -18.19
C HIS A 164 16.61 15.30 -17.18
N SER A 165 16.37 14.32 -16.32
CA SER A 165 15.48 14.44 -15.18
C SER A 165 16.30 14.26 -13.90
N GLU A 166 15.90 14.96 -12.84
CA GLU A 166 16.55 14.87 -11.54
C GLU A 166 15.59 15.17 -10.39
N GLU A 167 15.88 14.61 -9.21
CA GLU A 167 15.15 14.93 -7.98
C GLU A 167 16.06 14.74 -6.76
N LEU A 168 15.80 15.52 -5.71
CA LEU A 168 16.27 15.20 -4.37
C LEU A 168 15.26 14.22 -3.75
N CYS A 169 15.58 12.94 -3.77
CA CYS A 169 14.72 11.90 -3.23
C CYS A 169 14.79 11.83 -1.71
N GLU A 170 13.62 11.89 -1.08
CA GLU A 170 13.41 11.87 0.36
C GLU A 170 12.17 11.01 0.67
N ARG A 171 12.40 9.74 1.05
CA ARG A 171 11.35 8.70 1.26
C ARG A 171 10.56 8.43 -0.01
N ASP A 172 9.24 8.35 0.07
CA ASP A 172 8.33 8.32 -1.07
C ASP A 172 8.52 9.59 -1.91
N THR A 173 9.09 9.44 -3.11
CA THR A 173 9.37 10.57 -4.00
C THR A 173 8.83 10.33 -5.40
N ASP A 174 8.00 11.25 -5.89
CA ASP A 174 7.53 11.27 -7.27
C ASP A 174 8.63 11.80 -8.18
N TYR A 175 9.51 10.91 -8.62
CA TYR A 175 10.58 11.22 -9.55
C TYR A 175 10.11 10.95 -10.98
N LEU A 176 9.47 11.95 -11.60
CA LEU A 176 8.84 11.80 -12.92
C LEU A 176 8.94 13.06 -13.79
N PHE A 177 8.73 12.89 -15.10
CA PHE A 177 8.43 13.98 -16.02
C PHE A 177 7.36 13.58 -17.04
N SER A 178 6.63 14.55 -17.59
CA SER A 178 5.70 14.35 -18.70
C SER A 178 5.95 15.38 -19.80
N LEU A 179 5.87 14.95 -21.06
CA LEU A 179 5.94 15.79 -22.25
C LEU A 179 4.66 15.60 -23.06
N CYS A 180 3.66 16.43 -22.79
CA CYS A 180 2.35 16.38 -23.41
C CYS A 180 2.30 17.30 -24.63
N TYR A 181 2.08 16.74 -25.83
CA TYR A 181 2.03 17.47 -27.07
C TYR A 181 0.74 18.29 -27.19
N GLN A 182 0.86 19.59 -27.48
CA GLN A 182 -0.28 20.52 -27.56
C GLN A 182 -0.62 20.93 -29.00
N GLY A 183 0.11 20.45 -29.99
CA GLY A 183 -0.08 20.85 -31.38
C GLY A 183 -1.17 20.04 -32.10
N GLU A 184 -1.71 20.62 -33.18
CA GLU A 184 -2.78 20.02 -33.98
C GLU A 184 -2.27 19.06 -35.06
N ARG A 185 -1.00 19.19 -35.47
CA ARG A 185 -0.40 18.36 -36.53
C ARG A 185 0.18 17.11 -35.90
N GLU A 186 -0.18 15.93 -36.39
CA GLU A 186 0.41 14.69 -35.86
C GLU A 186 1.93 14.70 -36.03
N LEU A 187 2.63 14.29 -34.98
CA LEU A 187 4.05 13.95 -35.02
C LEU A 187 4.18 12.43 -34.93
N SER A 188 5.36 11.90 -35.22
CA SER A 188 5.69 10.53 -34.84
C SER A 188 7.00 10.49 -34.08
N TRP A 189 7.19 9.48 -33.25
CA TRP A 189 8.46 9.30 -32.54
C TRP A 189 8.85 7.84 -32.46
N ARG A 190 10.14 7.60 -32.29
CA ARG A 190 10.77 6.28 -32.25
C ARG A 190 11.96 6.25 -31.28
N LEU A 191 12.49 5.07 -30.98
CA LEU A 191 13.54 4.88 -29.97
C LEU A 191 14.95 5.14 -30.50
N ASP A 192 15.17 4.87 -31.78
CA ASP A 192 16.49 4.94 -32.41
C ASP A 192 16.40 5.56 -33.81
N GLU A 193 17.52 6.13 -34.27
CA GLU A 193 17.63 6.68 -35.62
C GLU A 193 17.74 5.55 -36.66
N ASP A 194 18.30 4.41 -36.27
CA ASP A 194 18.24 3.18 -37.06
C ASP A 194 16.84 2.60 -36.99
N GLU A 195 16.16 2.62 -38.14
CA GLU A 195 14.80 2.12 -38.32
C GLU A 195 14.66 0.63 -37.97
N ALA A 196 15.63 -0.20 -38.35
CA ALA A 196 15.61 -1.63 -38.08
C ALA A 196 15.83 -1.91 -36.59
N ARG A 197 16.74 -1.18 -35.94
CA ARG A 197 16.95 -1.26 -34.50
C ARG A 197 15.69 -0.82 -33.74
N SER A 198 15.09 0.30 -34.13
CA SER A 198 13.88 0.81 -33.48
C SER A 198 12.69 -0.14 -33.64
N ALA A 199 12.52 -0.76 -34.82
CA ALA A 199 11.46 -1.75 -35.04
C ALA A 199 11.62 -2.99 -34.14
N ARG A 200 12.85 -3.50 -33.99
CA ARG A 200 13.15 -4.62 -33.08
C ARG A 200 12.84 -4.31 -31.61
N LEU A 201 13.26 -3.13 -31.14
CA LEU A 201 12.98 -2.68 -29.77
C LEU A 201 11.48 -2.50 -29.53
N THR A 202 10.75 -1.95 -30.50
CA THR A 202 9.29 -1.79 -30.43
C THR A 202 8.58 -3.14 -30.37
N ALA A 203 9.01 -4.12 -31.17
CA ALA A 203 8.44 -5.46 -31.14
C ALA A 203 8.69 -6.17 -29.80
N LEU A 204 9.91 -6.05 -29.25
CA LEU A 204 10.22 -6.63 -27.94
C LEU A 204 9.49 -5.93 -26.79
N GLU A 205 9.29 -4.62 -26.87
CA GLU A 205 8.51 -3.87 -25.90
C GLU A 205 7.03 -4.31 -25.89
N GLY A 206 6.43 -4.48 -27.07
CA GLY A 206 5.07 -5.02 -27.18
C GLY A 206 4.94 -6.39 -26.52
N TRP A 207 5.94 -7.25 -26.71
CA TRP A 207 5.99 -8.56 -26.07
C TRP A 207 6.22 -8.48 -24.54
N ILE A 208 7.17 -7.68 -24.07
CA ILE A 208 7.54 -7.64 -22.64
C ILE A 208 6.41 -7.06 -21.78
N ASN A 209 5.64 -6.10 -22.32
CA ASN A 209 4.48 -5.51 -21.66
C ASN A 209 3.27 -6.46 -21.62
N ARG A 210 3.29 -7.54 -22.41
CA ARG A 210 2.28 -8.61 -22.41
C ARG A 210 2.68 -9.81 -21.55
N LEU A 211 3.84 -9.77 -20.89
CA LEU A 211 4.20 -10.79 -19.92
C LEU A 211 3.25 -10.76 -18.74
N SER A 212 2.81 -11.95 -18.36
CA SER A 212 1.92 -12.18 -17.23
C SER A 212 2.36 -13.42 -16.46
N LEU A 213 1.99 -13.46 -15.18
CA LEU A 213 2.08 -14.66 -14.37
C LEU A 213 0.84 -15.52 -14.59
N GLU A 214 1.01 -16.82 -14.81
CA GLU A 214 -0.13 -17.74 -14.85
C GLU A 214 -0.87 -17.74 -13.51
N LYS A 215 -0.12 -17.70 -12.40
CA LYS A 215 -0.62 -17.55 -11.03
C LYS A 215 0.22 -16.52 -10.28
N ASN A 216 -0.42 -15.52 -9.70
CA ASN A 216 0.22 -14.53 -8.83
C ASN A 216 0.32 -15.01 -7.36
N LEU A 217 -0.39 -16.07 -6.97
CA LEU A 217 -0.27 -16.73 -5.67
C LEU A 217 0.10 -18.20 -5.89
N ILE A 218 1.24 -18.62 -5.37
CA ILE A 218 1.78 -19.97 -5.59
C ILE A 218 2.23 -20.65 -4.30
N SER A 219 2.02 -21.97 -4.25
CA SER A 219 2.55 -22.87 -3.22
C SER A 219 3.76 -23.67 -3.71
N GLU A 220 4.05 -23.61 -5.02
CA GLU A 220 5.13 -24.32 -5.69
C GLU A 220 6.44 -23.52 -5.64
N VAL A 221 7.58 -24.15 -5.89
CA VAL A 221 8.86 -23.44 -6.09
C VAL A 221 9.08 -22.98 -7.54
N THR A 222 8.10 -23.24 -8.40
CA THR A 222 8.15 -22.88 -9.82
C THR A 222 7.13 -21.78 -10.08
N LEU A 223 7.58 -20.69 -10.70
CA LEU A 223 6.71 -19.62 -11.17
C LEU A 223 6.63 -19.69 -12.69
N ALA A 224 5.41 -19.81 -13.22
CA ALA A 224 5.15 -19.90 -14.65
C ALA A 224 4.79 -18.53 -15.21
N LEU A 225 5.46 -18.18 -16.31
CA LEU A 225 5.31 -16.93 -17.03
C LEU A 225 4.77 -17.24 -18.43
N SER A 226 3.90 -16.37 -18.91
CA SER A 226 3.36 -16.47 -20.27
C SER A 226 3.27 -15.09 -20.92
N SER A 227 3.23 -15.06 -22.25
CA SER A 227 2.98 -13.87 -23.04
C SER A 227 1.80 -14.08 -23.97
N GLY A 228 0.98 -13.05 -24.12
CA GLY A 228 -0.10 -13.04 -25.12
C GLY A 228 0.41 -12.94 -26.57
N GLU A 229 1.71 -12.67 -26.78
CA GLU A 229 2.33 -12.58 -28.10
C GLU A 229 3.58 -13.45 -28.17
N ALA A 230 3.90 -13.93 -29.37
CA ALA A 230 5.10 -14.72 -29.63
C ALA A 230 6.34 -13.83 -29.52
N LEU A 231 7.36 -14.29 -28.79
CA LEU A 231 8.63 -13.57 -28.67
C LEU A 231 9.22 -13.28 -30.07
N PRO A 232 9.48 -12.02 -30.44
CA PRO A 232 9.82 -11.66 -31.82
C PRO A 232 11.19 -12.16 -32.27
N GLU A 233 12.14 -12.29 -31.34
CA GLU A 233 13.48 -12.82 -31.63
C GLU A 233 14.07 -13.50 -30.39
N SER A 234 15.08 -14.35 -30.58
CA SER A 234 15.71 -15.04 -29.45
C SER A 234 16.43 -14.04 -28.53
N VAL A 235 16.16 -14.13 -27.22
CA VAL A 235 16.78 -13.27 -26.20
C VAL A 235 17.31 -14.09 -25.04
N THR A 236 18.32 -13.55 -24.36
CA THR A 236 18.69 -14.02 -23.02
C THR A 236 17.83 -13.28 -22.00
N MET A 237 17.03 -14.03 -21.24
CA MET A 237 16.20 -13.49 -20.17
C MET A 237 16.89 -13.71 -18.82
N SER A 238 17.05 -12.64 -18.05
CA SER A 238 17.56 -12.65 -16.68
C SER A 238 16.43 -12.33 -15.71
N HIS A 239 16.42 -13.00 -14.56
CA HIS A 239 15.42 -12.82 -13.52
C HIS A 239 16.08 -12.58 -12.18
N HIS A 240 15.53 -11.69 -11.37
CA HIS A 240 15.90 -11.53 -9.97
C HIS A 240 14.69 -11.11 -9.13
N LEU A 241 14.83 -11.22 -7.81
CA LEU A 241 13.77 -10.88 -6.86
C LEU A 241 14.03 -9.54 -6.20
N ILE A 242 12.97 -8.78 -5.98
CA ILE A 242 12.92 -7.60 -5.11
C ILE A 242 11.84 -7.85 -4.04
N GLY A 243 12.07 -7.37 -2.83
CA GLY A 243 11.11 -7.44 -1.72
C GLY A 243 10.56 -6.06 -1.37
N ASN A 244 9.44 -6.03 -0.66
CA ASN A 244 8.88 -4.76 -0.18
C ASN A 244 9.75 -4.09 0.88
N VAL A 245 9.45 -2.81 1.15
CA VAL A 245 10.08 -2.04 2.23
C VAL A 245 9.98 -2.81 3.55
N ASN A 246 11.10 -2.93 4.27
CA ASN A 246 11.24 -3.65 5.53
C ASN A 246 11.08 -5.20 5.45
N GLU A 247 11.12 -5.79 4.26
CA GLU A 247 11.19 -7.24 4.05
C GLU A 247 12.59 -7.68 3.61
N SER A 248 12.94 -8.95 3.84
CA SER A 248 14.20 -9.51 3.38
C SER A 248 13.98 -10.39 2.16
N VAL A 249 14.82 -10.18 1.14
CA VAL A 249 14.83 -10.96 -0.09
C VAL A 249 16.17 -11.69 -0.20
N PRO A 250 16.18 -13.02 -0.44
CA PRO A 250 17.43 -13.73 -0.67
C PRO A 250 18.06 -13.27 -2.00
N ALA A 251 19.38 -13.18 -2.04
CA ALA A 251 20.09 -12.97 -3.30
C ALA A 251 19.82 -14.17 -4.24
N TRP A 252 19.06 -13.92 -5.31
CA TRP A 252 18.71 -14.93 -6.29
C TRP A 252 18.72 -14.31 -7.69
N ARG A 253 19.32 -15.02 -8.65
CA ARG A 253 19.29 -14.69 -10.06
C ARG A 253 19.17 -15.96 -10.88
N GLN A 254 18.40 -15.92 -11.96
CA GLN A 254 18.31 -17.01 -12.93
C GLN A 254 18.34 -16.44 -14.34
N THR A 255 19.19 -17.03 -15.19
CA THR A 255 19.29 -16.68 -16.62
C THR A 255 18.90 -17.87 -17.48
N GLN A 256 18.23 -17.59 -18.59
CA GLN A 256 17.82 -18.61 -19.56
C GLN A 256 17.78 -18.01 -20.97
N ALA A 257 18.06 -18.84 -21.97
CA ALA A 257 17.87 -18.47 -23.37
C ALA A 257 16.42 -18.79 -23.79
N LEU A 258 15.72 -17.81 -24.36
CA LEU A 258 14.40 -17.99 -24.95
C LEU A 258 14.52 -17.88 -26.47
N SER A 259 13.98 -18.86 -27.19
CA SER A 259 13.94 -18.85 -28.66
C SER A 259 12.82 -17.96 -29.17
N ALA A 260 13.02 -17.34 -30.34
CA ALA A 260 11.94 -16.70 -31.09
C ALA A 260 10.71 -17.62 -31.17
N GLY A 261 9.51 -17.05 -31.07
CA GLY A 261 8.25 -17.79 -31.02
C GLY A 261 7.83 -18.28 -29.62
N ASN A 262 8.66 -18.10 -28.58
CA ASN A 262 8.30 -18.52 -27.22
C ASN A 262 7.08 -17.74 -26.69
N LEU A 263 6.13 -18.46 -26.09
CA LEU A 263 4.90 -17.92 -25.47
C LEU A 263 4.86 -18.12 -23.95
N GLY A 264 5.83 -18.83 -23.38
CA GLY A 264 5.85 -19.12 -21.96
C GLY A 264 7.08 -19.92 -21.51
N TRP A 265 7.40 -19.76 -20.24
CA TRP A 265 8.53 -20.41 -19.59
C TRP A 265 8.33 -20.48 -18.07
N GLN A 266 9.28 -21.10 -17.39
CA GLN A 266 9.24 -21.26 -15.94
C GLN A 266 10.55 -20.83 -15.31
N VAL A 267 10.46 -20.22 -14.13
CA VAL A 267 11.61 -19.93 -13.27
C VAL A 267 11.50 -20.72 -11.97
N ARG A 268 12.65 -21.13 -11.42
CA ARG A 268 12.73 -21.90 -10.19
C ARG A 268 13.22 -21.02 -9.05
N LEU A 269 12.31 -20.71 -8.15
CA LEU A 269 12.53 -19.86 -6.98
C LEU A 269 13.33 -20.58 -5.89
N PRO A 270 13.98 -19.84 -4.97
CA PRO A 270 14.59 -20.42 -3.78
C PRO A 270 13.57 -21.24 -2.98
N PRO A 271 13.87 -22.48 -2.56
CA PRO A 271 12.90 -23.32 -1.83
C PRO A 271 12.43 -22.73 -0.49
N SER A 272 13.24 -21.88 0.14
CA SER A 272 12.94 -21.21 1.40
C SER A 272 12.16 -19.90 1.24
N LEU A 273 11.86 -19.47 0.02
CA LEU A 273 11.16 -18.22 -0.24
C LEU A 273 9.71 -18.35 0.27
N VAL A 274 9.27 -17.39 1.09
CA VAL A 274 7.89 -17.23 1.55
C VAL A 274 7.65 -15.74 1.73
N GLY A 275 6.54 -15.21 1.22
CA GLY A 275 6.27 -13.77 1.28
C GLY A 275 5.76 -13.22 -0.05
N TYR A 276 5.65 -11.90 -0.14
CA TYR A 276 5.20 -11.20 -1.34
C TYR A 276 6.39 -10.49 -1.97
N TYR A 277 6.68 -10.82 -3.21
CA TYR A 277 7.90 -10.39 -3.90
C TYR A 277 7.59 -9.93 -5.31
N ASP A 278 8.49 -9.13 -5.84
CA ASP A 278 8.51 -8.74 -7.23
C ASP A 278 9.53 -9.59 -7.99
N LEU A 279 9.08 -10.23 -9.08
CA LEU A 279 9.96 -10.82 -10.07
C LEU A 279 10.32 -9.78 -11.12
N VAL A 280 11.59 -9.41 -11.19
CA VAL A 280 12.11 -8.54 -12.23
C VAL A 280 12.61 -9.38 -13.40
N CYS A 281 11.95 -9.25 -14.54
CA CYS A 281 12.29 -9.91 -15.79
C CYS A 281 13.04 -8.92 -16.70
N THR A 282 14.23 -9.29 -17.13
CA THR A 282 15.11 -8.43 -17.91
C THR A 282 15.54 -9.12 -19.20
N ALA A 283 15.20 -8.53 -20.34
CA ALA A 283 15.61 -8.98 -21.67
C ALA A 283 16.63 -8.00 -22.27
N VAL A 284 17.63 -8.54 -22.97
CA VAL A 284 18.60 -7.72 -23.71
C VAL A 284 18.41 -7.94 -25.21
N CYS A 285 18.15 -6.85 -25.94
CA CYS A 285 18.02 -6.84 -27.40
C CYS A 285 18.77 -5.63 -27.98
N ALA A 286 19.56 -5.85 -29.04
CA ALA A 286 20.33 -4.80 -29.72
C ALA A 286 21.13 -3.90 -28.76
N GLY A 287 21.70 -4.48 -27.70
CA GLY A 287 22.47 -3.76 -26.66
C GLY A 287 21.62 -2.89 -25.71
N VAL A 288 20.29 -3.01 -25.76
CA VAL A 288 19.35 -2.30 -24.88
C VAL A 288 18.66 -3.31 -23.96
N THR A 289 18.53 -2.91 -22.70
CA THR A 289 17.92 -3.68 -21.62
C THR A 289 16.47 -3.23 -21.44
N LEU A 290 15.52 -4.16 -21.52
CA LEU A 290 14.11 -3.94 -21.21
C LEU A 290 13.76 -4.69 -19.94
N THR A 291 13.02 -4.05 -19.04
CA THR A 291 12.66 -4.61 -17.74
C THR A 291 11.15 -4.58 -17.53
N ARG A 292 10.61 -5.69 -17.01
CA ARG A 292 9.24 -5.83 -16.55
C ARG A 292 9.24 -6.42 -15.14
N THR A 293 8.56 -5.76 -14.22
CA THR A 293 8.43 -6.21 -12.82
C THR A 293 7.03 -6.78 -12.60
N MET A 294 6.89 -7.94 -11.97
CA MET A 294 5.57 -8.53 -11.66
C MET A 294 5.54 -9.06 -10.23
N SER A 295 4.54 -8.65 -9.47
CA SER A 295 4.36 -9.05 -8.08
C SER A 295 3.69 -10.42 -7.94
N PHE A 296 4.14 -11.21 -6.98
CA PHE A 296 3.58 -12.51 -6.64
C PHE A 296 3.74 -12.85 -5.16
N GLY A 297 2.81 -13.63 -4.61
CA GLY A 297 2.88 -14.22 -3.28
C GLY A 297 3.33 -15.67 -3.34
N ARG A 298 4.37 -16.00 -2.57
CA ARG A 298 4.81 -17.36 -2.28
C ARG A 298 4.28 -17.79 -0.92
N LEU A 299 3.28 -18.66 -0.93
CA LEU A 299 2.62 -19.15 0.28
C LEU A 299 3.56 -20.06 1.09
N PRO A 300 3.50 -20.06 2.43
CA PRO A 300 4.25 -21.03 3.22
C PRO A 300 3.70 -22.44 3.01
N GLY A 301 4.59 -23.43 3.07
CA GLY A 301 4.18 -24.85 3.02
C GLY A 301 3.51 -25.34 4.31
N GLN A 302 3.42 -24.51 5.35
CA GLN A 302 2.87 -24.85 6.66
C GLN A 302 1.95 -23.73 7.17
N THR A 303 0.77 -24.11 7.64
CA THR A 303 -0.09 -23.26 8.47
C THR A 303 0.24 -23.47 9.95
N MET A 304 -0.37 -22.68 10.84
CA MET A 304 -0.27 -22.95 12.27
C MET A 304 -0.77 -24.39 12.55
N PRO A 305 0.04 -25.26 13.22
CA PRO A 305 -0.44 -26.57 13.64
C PRO A 305 -1.48 -26.44 14.75
N ASP A 306 -2.33 -27.46 14.91
CA ASP A 306 -3.31 -27.50 15.98
C ASP A 306 -2.62 -27.67 17.35
N LEU A 307 -2.39 -26.54 18.01
CA LEU A 307 -1.69 -26.45 19.28
C LEU A 307 -2.66 -26.06 20.40
N PRO A 308 -2.67 -26.80 21.53
CA PRO A 308 -3.74 -26.76 22.51
C PRO A 308 -3.79 -25.47 23.36
N SER A 309 -2.74 -24.64 23.32
CA SER A 309 -2.66 -23.46 24.17
C SER A 309 -1.91 -22.31 23.52
N LEU A 310 -2.20 -21.08 23.97
CA LEU A 310 -1.45 -19.89 23.57
C LEU A 310 0.06 -20.03 23.87
N SER A 311 0.43 -20.66 25.00
CA SER A 311 1.85 -20.88 25.34
C SER A 311 2.55 -21.82 24.34
N ALA A 312 1.86 -22.88 23.89
CA ALA A 312 2.38 -23.77 22.86
C ALA A 312 2.55 -23.02 21.53
N ARG A 313 1.55 -22.21 21.13
CA ARG A 313 1.62 -21.38 19.92
C ARG A 313 2.76 -20.36 19.99
N ARG A 314 2.94 -19.66 21.12
CA ARG A 314 4.07 -18.74 21.34
C ARG A 314 5.43 -19.41 21.10
N ARG A 315 5.64 -20.59 21.71
CA ARG A 315 6.90 -21.33 21.55
C ARG A 315 7.14 -21.74 20.09
N HIS A 316 6.08 -22.19 19.41
CA HIS A 316 6.18 -22.59 18.02
C HIS A 316 6.49 -21.41 17.09
N VAL A 317 5.75 -20.31 17.22
CA VAL A 317 5.98 -19.07 16.45
C VAL A 317 7.38 -18.53 16.70
N LEU A 318 7.84 -18.47 17.95
CA LEU A 318 9.18 -17.97 18.29
C LEU A 318 10.29 -18.77 17.60
N ARG A 319 10.19 -20.11 17.60
CA ARG A 319 11.14 -21.00 16.90
C ARG A 319 11.08 -20.82 15.39
N HIS A 320 9.87 -20.77 14.83
CA HIS A 320 9.67 -20.53 13.41
C HIS A 320 10.30 -19.20 12.98
N THR A 321 10.06 -18.12 13.73
CA THR A 321 10.65 -16.80 13.45
C THR A 321 12.17 -16.81 13.56
N ALA A 322 12.75 -17.50 14.54
CA ALA A 322 14.21 -17.62 14.66
C ALA A 322 14.85 -18.25 13.41
N GLN A 323 14.20 -19.28 12.87
CA GLN A 323 14.69 -20.03 11.71
C GLN A 323 14.40 -19.34 10.37
N HIS A 324 13.21 -18.73 10.22
CA HIS A 324 12.67 -18.31 8.92
C HIS A 324 12.29 -16.82 8.82
N GLY A 325 12.39 -16.05 9.90
CA GLY A 325 11.98 -14.65 9.89
C GLY A 325 12.83 -13.76 8.98
N PHE A 326 12.33 -12.57 8.66
CA PHE A 326 13.13 -11.55 7.99
C PHE A 326 14.31 -11.07 8.85
N GLU A 327 15.32 -10.50 8.20
CA GLU A 327 16.54 -10.00 8.83
C GLU A 327 16.30 -8.68 9.59
N ARG A 328 15.57 -8.80 10.70
CA ARG A 328 15.19 -7.69 11.59
C ARG A 328 15.54 -8.02 13.05
N THR A 329 15.58 -6.99 13.90
CA THR A 329 15.85 -7.16 15.33
C THR A 329 14.82 -8.08 16.02
N GLY A 330 13.58 -8.13 15.55
CA GLY A 330 12.58 -9.10 16.06
C GLY A 330 13.00 -10.56 15.85
N ARG A 331 13.63 -10.90 14.72
CA ARG A 331 14.22 -12.24 14.52
C ARG A 331 15.42 -12.46 15.43
N LEU A 332 16.26 -11.45 15.65
CA LEU A 332 17.35 -11.54 16.60
C LEU A 332 16.86 -11.84 18.03
N LEU A 333 15.78 -11.19 18.48
CA LEU A 333 15.11 -11.50 19.74
C LEU A 333 14.64 -12.96 19.78
N ALA A 334 14.00 -13.45 18.71
CA ALA A 334 13.56 -14.83 18.62
C ALA A 334 14.72 -15.84 18.70
N ILE A 335 15.84 -15.55 18.02
CA ILE A 335 17.05 -16.38 18.05
C ILE A 335 17.62 -16.44 19.47
N VAL A 336 17.81 -15.28 20.12
CA VAL A 336 18.40 -15.22 21.47
C VAL A 336 17.51 -15.89 22.50
N ALA A 337 16.19 -15.70 22.40
CA ALA A 337 15.24 -16.28 23.34
C ALA A 337 15.00 -17.79 23.15
N SER A 338 15.06 -18.29 21.91
CA SER A 338 14.86 -19.73 21.63
C SER A 338 16.16 -20.54 21.67
N GLY A 339 17.31 -19.89 21.47
CA GLY A 339 18.61 -20.53 21.28
C GLY A 339 18.83 -21.13 19.88
N GLU A 340 17.84 -21.01 18.98
CA GLU A 340 17.87 -21.58 17.63
C GLU A 340 18.25 -20.54 16.57
N GLY A 341 18.90 -20.95 15.48
CA GLY A 341 19.22 -20.05 14.37
C GLY A 341 20.41 -19.11 14.60
N GLN A 342 21.29 -19.39 15.57
CA GLN A 342 22.41 -18.52 15.97
C GLN A 342 23.37 -18.15 14.81
N ALA A 343 23.49 -18.99 13.78
CA ALA A 343 24.33 -18.70 12.61
C ALA A 343 23.91 -17.43 11.85
N ALA A 344 22.65 -17.00 11.96
CA ALA A 344 22.13 -15.80 11.28
C ALA A 344 22.40 -14.49 12.06
N ILE A 345 22.84 -14.57 13.32
CA ILE A 345 23.02 -13.40 14.19
C ILE A 345 23.87 -12.29 13.56
N PRO A 346 25.07 -12.56 13.01
CA PRO A 346 25.95 -11.49 12.52
C PRO A 346 25.31 -10.65 11.42
N ALA A 347 24.70 -11.29 10.42
CA ALA A 347 24.06 -10.61 9.30
C ALA A 347 22.87 -9.74 9.76
N ILE A 348 22.02 -10.27 10.63
CA ILE A 348 20.84 -9.57 11.15
C ILE A 348 21.27 -8.38 12.01
N LEU A 349 22.22 -8.57 12.92
CA LEU A 349 22.71 -7.51 13.79
C LEU A 349 23.38 -6.40 12.98
N ASP A 350 24.22 -6.74 12.00
CA ASP A 350 24.89 -5.76 11.14
C ASP A 350 23.88 -4.96 10.30
N SER A 351 22.84 -5.63 9.78
CA SER A 351 21.74 -4.97 9.06
C SER A 351 20.98 -3.98 9.94
N ALA A 352 20.55 -4.42 11.13
CA ALA A 352 19.81 -3.59 12.08
C ALA A 352 20.63 -2.38 12.55
N LEU A 353 21.87 -2.60 12.98
CA LEU A 353 22.75 -1.52 13.46
C LEU A 353 23.08 -0.50 12.36
N ARG A 354 23.25 -0.96 11.11
CA ARG A 354 23.48 -0.08 9.96
C ARG A 354 22.27 0.83 9.71
N LYS A 355 21.06 0.26 9.68
CA LYS A 355 19.80 1.02 9.51
C LYS A 355 19.65 2.09 10.60
N ILE A 356 19.86 1.72 11.86
CA ILE A 356 19.77 2.62 13.02
C ILE A 356 20.85 3.71 12.97
N SER A 357 22.11 3.34 12.73
CA SER A 357 23.23 4.29 12.73
C SER A 357 23.19 5.25 11.55
N ARG A 358 22.62 4.83 10.41
CA ARG A 358 22.39 5.71 9.25
C ARG A 358 21.16 6.59 9.38
N ARG A 359 20.34 6.38 10.42
CA ARG A 359 19.06 7.08 10.63
C ARG A 359 18.17 6.96 9.39
N GLU A 360 18.15 5.76 8.83
CA GLU A 360 17.26 5.45 7.71
C GLU A 360 15.80 5.51 8.18
N ASP A 361 14.88 5.89 7.30
CA ASP A 361 13.45 5.89 7.62
C ASP A 361 13.00 4.51 8.14
N CYS A 362 12.09 4.52 9.12
CA CYS A 362 11.67 3.35 9.90
C CYS A 362 12.77 2.70 10.79
N ALA A 363 13.85 3.41 11.14
CA ALA A 363 14.86 2.91 12.08
C ALA A 363 14.30 2.71 13.51
N ASP A 364 13.32 3.51 13.92
CA ASP A 364 12.59 3.40 15.18
C ASP A 364 11.94 2.02 15.38
N PHE A 365 11.44 1.39 14.31
CA PHE A 365 10.88 0.03 14.36
C PHE A 365 11.93 -1.06 14.66
N GLN A 366 13.21 -0.79 14.43
CA GLN A 366 14.32 -1.67 14.80
C GLN A 366 14.91 -1.29 16.17
N GLN A 367 14.79 -0.02 16.55
CA GLN A 367 15.34 0.54 17.77
C GLN A 367 14.62 0.01 19.02
N VAL A 368 13.28 -0.01 19.01
CA VAL A 368 12.49 -0.54 20.15
C VAL A 368 12.86 -1.99 20.49
N PRO A 369 12.83 -2.96 19.54
CA PRO A 369 13.26 -4.33 19.84
C PRO A 369 14.76 -4.44 20.17
N LEU A 370 15.61 -3.50 19.72
CA LEU A 370 17.03 -3.49 20.10
C LEU A 370 17.22 -3.13 21.58
N ILE A 371 16.44 -2.17 22.08
CA ILE A 371 16.41 -1.82 23.50
C ILE A 371 15.81 -2.97 24.33
N TRP A 372 14.79 -3.66 23.82
CA TRP A 372 14.29 -4.90 24.46
C TRP A 372 15.41 -5.93 24.60
N LEU A 373 16.15 -6.17 23.51
CA LEU A 373 17.26 -7.12 23.48
C LEU A 373 18.32 -6.77 24.53
N TRP A 374 18.67 -5.49 24.66
CA TRP A 374 19.53 -5.00 25.72
C TRP A 374 18.95 -5.30 27.11
N GLN A 375 17.74 -4.81 27.40
CA GLN A 375 17.16 -4.86 28.75
C GLN A 375 16.97 -6.29 29.29
N ARG A 376 16.66 -7.27 28.41
CA ARG A 376 16.38 -8.65 28.82
C ARG A 376 17.56 -9.62 28.66
N TYR A 377 18.46 -9.37 27.71
CA TYR A 377 19.46 -10.37 27.29
C TYR A 377 20.90 -9.86 27.29
N GLN A 378 21.18 -8.61 27.69
CA GLN A 378 22.56 -8.11 27.74
C GLN A 378 23.49 -9.07 28.48
N GLY A 379 24.65 -9.35 27.87
CA GLY A 379 25.66 -10.26 28.41
C GLY A 379 25.44 -11.74 28.07
N GLN A 380 24.33 -12.09 27.43
CA GLN A 380 24.04 -13.44 26.92
C GLN A 380 24.30 -13.52 25.42
N VAL A 381 24.54 -14.74 24.90
CA VAL A 381 24.64 -15.15 23.47
C VAL A 381 25.61 -14.35 22.58
N LEU A 382 25.44 -13.02 22.48
CA LEU A 382 26.26 -12.11 21.68
C LEU A 382 27.61 -11.82 22.34
N ALA A 383 28.62 -11.54 21.51
CA ALA A 383 29.94 -11.16 21.97
C ALA A 383 29.92 -9.79 22.68
N ARG A 384 30.89 -9.56 23.58
CA ARG A 384 31.05 -8.27 24.29
C ARG A 384 31.19 -7.08 23.33
N GLN A 385 31.80 -7.28 22.16
CA GLN A 385 31.92 -6.25 21.14
C GLN A 385 30.55 -5.86 20.56
N ASP A 386 29.68 -6.83 20.30
CA ASP A 386 28.34 -6.58 19.77
C ASP A 386 27.48 -5.81 20.79
N TRP A 387 27.54 -6.17 22.06
CA TRP A 387 26.87 -5.38 23.11
C TRP A 387 27.36 -3.93 23.19
N ARG A 388 28.67 -3.69 22.98
CA ARG A 388 29.19 -2.31 22.89
C ARG A 388 28.63 -1.55 21.68
N ARG A 389 28.50 -2.23 20.53
CA ARG A 389 27.90 -1.65 19.31
C ARG A 389 26.41 -1.34 19.53
N ILE A 390 25.68 -2.25 20.16
CA ILE A 390 24.27 -2.07 20.53
C ILE A 390 24.10 -0.86 21.45
N ARG A 391 24.88 -0.77 22.53
CA ARG A 391 24.85 0.38 23.44
C ARG A 391 25.15 1.68 22.71
N SER A 392 26.16 1.69 21.84
CA SER A 392 26.53 2.86 21.03
C SER A 392 25.38 3.31 20.12
N ALA A 393 24.72 2.36 19.45
CA ALA A 393 23.56 2.64 18.61
C ALA A 393 22.38 3.20 19.42
N ILE A 394 22.13 2.67 20.63
CA ILE A 394 21.07 3.18 21.51
C ILE A 394 21.37 4.60 21.98
N LEU A 395 22.57 4.90 22.46
CA LEU A 395 22.91 6.24 22.96
C LEU A 395 23.03 7.28 21.83
N GLY A 396 23.54 6.88 20.67
CA GLY A 396 23.78 7.76 19.51
C GLY A 396 22.57 8.00 18.61
N PHE A 397 21.44 7.36 18.88
CA PHE A 397 20.23 7.53 18.09
C PHE A 397 19.64 8.94 18.24
N ARG A 398 18.93 9.39 17.21
CA ARG A 398 18.16 10.63 17.21
C ARG A 398 16.72 10.27 17.60
N TYR A 399 16.33 10.62 18.82
CA TYR A 399 15.06 10.18 19.40
C TYR A 399 13.87 11.03 18.99
N TRP A 400 14.09 12.27 18.56
CA TRP A 400 13.00 13.14 18.13
C TRP A 400 13.47 14.29 17.23
N ILE A 401 12.50 14.99 16.65
CA ILE A 401 12.72 16.06 15.66
C ILE A 401 13.40 17.31 16.24
N ASP A 402 13.26 17.51 17.57
CA ASP A 402 13.93 18.58 18.33
C ASP A 402 15.41 18.30 18.59
N GLU A 403 15.93 17.15 18.15
CA GLU A 403 17.34 16.81 18.17
C GLU A 403 17.97 17.02 16.77
N PRO A 404 19.24 17.45 16.69
CA PRO A 404 19.93 17.68 15.43
C PRO A 404 19.97 16.46 14.50
N GLY A 405 19.55 16.64 13.25
CA GLY A 405 19.66 15.63 12.21
C GLY A 405 19.63 16.19 10.79
N ASN A 406 20.05 15.37 9.84
CA ASN A 406 20.09 15.61 8.40
C ASN A 406 19.53 14.40 7.63
N ASP A 407 18.71 13.61 8.33
CA ASP A 407 18.08 12.38 7.89
C ASP A 407 16.65 12.62 7.37
N THR A 408 16.07 11.59 6.78
CA THR A 408 14.70 11.59 6.25
C THR A 408 13.73 10.80 7.14
N MET A 409 14.07 10.58 8.42
CA MET A 409 13.19 9.84 9.32
C MET A 409 11.86 10.56 9.52
N TRP A 410 10.78 9.79 9.54
CA TRP A 410 9.43 10.30 9.74
C TRP A 410 8.98 10.18 11.18
N PHE A 411 8.66 11.31 11.80
CA PHE A 411 8.41 11.36 13.24
C PHE A 411 6.92 11.46 13.60
N TRP A 412 6.04 11.90 12.70
CA TRP A 412 4.75 12.50 13.07
C TRP A 412 3.51 11.65 12.79
N SER A 413 3.62 10.50 12.12
CA SER A 413 2.49 9.57 12.12
C SER A 413 2.36 8.91 13.49
N GLU A 414 1.15 8.43 13.79
CA GLU A 414 0.80 7.79 15.05
C GLU A 414 1.78 6.68 15.48
N ASN A 415 2.05 5.74 14.59
CA ASN A 415 2.94 4.58 14.84
C ASN A 415 4.41 5.00 15.06
N HIS A 416 4.88 6.03 14.35
CA HIS A 416 6.23 6.56 14.48
C HIS A 416 6.38 7.36 15.79
N CYS A 417 5.45 8.27 16.08
CA CYS A 417 5.40 8.97 17.37
C CYS A 417 5.50 7.97 18.52
N LEU A 418 4.69 6.92 18.50
CA LEU A 418 4.73 5.86 19.49
C LEU A 418 6.12 5.23 19.55
N CYS A 419 6.63 4.67 18.46
CA CYS A 419 7.91 3.94 18.49
C CYS A 419 9.09 4.82 18.91
N PHE A 420 9.18 6.07 18.44
CA PHE A 420 10.21 7.02 18.88
C PHE A 420 10.10 7.33 20.37
N HIS A 421 8.91 7.62 20.89
CA HIS A 421 8.75 7.95 22.31
C HIS A 421 8.96 6.73 23.21
N VAL A 422 8.55 5.53 22.79
CA VAL A 422 8.84 4.28 23.50
C VAL A 422 10.34 4.02 23.54
N ALA A 423 11.02 4.17 22.39
CA ALA A 423 12.47 4.03 22.34
C ALA A 423 13.16 5.05 23.25
N GLN A 424 12.74 6.32 23.23
CA GLN A 424 13.30 7.38 24.07
C GLN A 424 13.11 7.09 25.56
N TYR A 425 11.90 6.67 25.96
CA TYR A 425 11.58 6.32 27.33
C TYR A 425 12.42 5.15 27.85
N LEU A 426 12.44 4.04 27.09
CA LEU A 426 13.16 2.83 27.50
C LEU A 426 14.68 3.02 27.46
N ALA A 427 15.21 3.79 26.50
CA ALA A 427 16.64 4.12 26.48
C ALA A 427 17.03 4.97 27.69
N GLY A 428 16.24 6.00 28.01
CA GLY A 428 16.47 6.81 29.21
C GLY A 428 16.39 6.00 30.51
N GLN A 429 15.43 5.06 30.60
CA GLN A 429 15.29 4.14 31.73
C GLN A 429 16.52 3.22 31.90
N ASN A 430 17.07 2.70 30.81
CA ASN A 430 18.20 1.77 30.86
C ASN A 430 19.56 2.48 31.08
N PHE A 431 19.65 3.78 30.78
CA PHE A 431 20.89 4.55 30.84
C PHE A 431 20.70 5.93 31.50
N PRO A 432 20.17 6.01 32.73
CA PRO A 432 19.71 7.27 33.33
C PRO A 432 20.80 8.33 33.46
N ASP A 433 22.04 7.92 33.77
CA ASP A 433 23.16 8.83 34.02
C ASP A 433 24.03 9.10 32.78
N ASP A 434 23.84 8.34 31.70
CA ASP A 434 24.62 8.51 30.47
C ASP A 434 24.19 9.74 29.69
N THR A 435 25.12 10.31 28.93
CA THR A 435 24.84 11.40 27.98
C THR A 435 24.49 10.83 26.61
N PHE A 436 23.39 11.32 26.03
CA PHE A 436 22.92 11.00 24.69
C PHE A 436 23.56 11.99 23.70
N PRO A 437 24.54 11.59 22.88
CA PRO A 437 25.37 12.55 22.13
C PRO A 437 24.59 13.39 21.11
N CYS A 438 23.47 12.89 20.59
CA CYS A 438 22.67 13.62 19.61
C CYS A 438 22.04 14.88 20.21
N SER A 439 21.52 14.80 21.44
CA SER A 439 20.81 15.90 22.11
C SER A 439 21.63 16.59 23.20
N GLY A 440 22.69 15.95 23.69
CA GLY A 440 23.44 16.37 24.88
C GLY A 440 22.73 16.10 26.22
N ARG A 441 21.52 15.53 26.20
CA ARG A 441 20.70 15.26 27.39
C ARG A 441 21.21 14.05 28.16
N ARG A 442 20.94 14.01 29.46
CA ARG A 442 21.07 12.81 30.30
C ARG A 442 19.90 11.84 30.06
N GLY A 443 20.11 10.56 30.34
CA GLY A 443 19.06 9.55 30.17
C GLY A 443 17.80 9.82 30.99
N TYR A 444 17.91 10.29 32.23
CA TYR A 444 16.74 10.65 33.03
C TYR A 444 15.94 11.81 32.41
N GLU A 445 16.59 12.74 31.70
CA GLU A 445 15.92 13.82 30.97
C GLU A 445 15.20 13.26 29.73
N GLN A 446 15.85 12.36 28.99
CA GLN A 446 15.22 11.67 27.86
C GLN A 446 13.98 10.89 28.30
N GLN A 447 14.07 10.16 29.42
CA GLN A 447 12.95 9.41 29.97
C GLN A 447 11.78 10.33 30.36
N ARG A 448 12.06 11.45 31.06
CA ARG A 448 11.04 12.42 31.46
C ARG A 448 10.33 13.04 30.25
N ILE A 449 11.09 13.49 29.25
CA ILE A 449 10.54 14.07 28.02
C ILE A 449 9.68 13.06 27.28
N ALA A 450 10.16 11.82 27.14
CA ALA A 450 9.41 10.75 26.50
C ALA A 450 8.10 10.43 27.24
N HIS A 451 8.11 10.44 28.57
CA HIS A 451 6.91 10.22 29.38
C HIS A 451 5.83 11.28 29.11
N GLU A 452 6.19 12.56 29.06
CA GLU A 452 5.26 13.66 28.72
C GLU A 452 4.68 13.48 27.31
N ARG A 453 5.51 13.07 26.35
CA ARG A 453 5.10 12.82 24.97
C ARG A 453 4.19 11.59 24.83
N LEU A 454 4.52 10.49 25.52
CA LEU A 454 3.67 9.28 25.58
C LEU A 454 2.33 9.58 26.22
N THR A 455 2.28 10.44 27.26
CA THR A 455 1.03 10.85 27.88
C THR A 455 0.11 11.52 26.84
N ARG A 456 0.63 12.50 26.09
CA ARG A 456 -0.14 13.17 25.01
C ARG A 456 -0.56 12.20 23.90
N TRP A 457 0.30 11.25 23.55
CA TRP A 457 -0.03 10.21 22.57
C TRP A 457 -1.18 9.34 23.07
N PHE A 458 -1.11 8.84 24.32
CA PHE A 458 -2.17 8.02 24.90
C PHE A 458 -3.47 8.79 25.07
N ASP A 459 -3.44 10.05 25.50
CA ASP A 459 -4.65 10.87 25.62
C ASP A 459 -5.39 10.92 24.26
N SER A 460 -4.65 11.14 23.17
CA SER A 460 -5.20 11.14 21.81
C SER A 460 -5.76 9.78 21.38
N ILE A 461 -5.00 8.70 21.55
CA ILE A 461 -5.42 7.36 21.09
C ILE A 461 -6.53 6.77 21.96
N LEU A 462 -6.56 7.09 23.24
CA LEU A 462 -7.62 6.65 24.13
C LEU A 462 -8.95 7.31 23.79
N GLU A 463 -8.93 8.60 23.39
CA GLU A 463 -10.10 9.38 22.99
C GLU A 463 -10.57 9.08 21.56
N HIS A 464 -9.65 9.10 20.59
CA HIS A 464 -9.98 9.08 19.16
C HIS A 464 -9.77 7.71 18.50
N GLY A 465 -9.00 6.81 19.12
CA GLY A 465 -8.56 5.57 18.50
C GLY A 465 -7.50 5.79 17.42
N LEU A 466 -7.01 4.68 16.85
CA LEU A 466 -5.92 4.69 15.87
C LEU A 466 -6.32 5.28 14.51
N VAL A 467 -5.54 6.18 13.93
CA VAL A 467 -5.86 6.82 12.63
C VAL A 467 -5.72 5.85 11.44
N GLU A 468 -4.78 4.91 11.52
CA GLU A 468 -4.56 3.87 10.50
C GLU A 468 -5.43 2.64 10.81
N TRP A 469 -6.75 2.89 10.97
CA TRP A 469 -7.72 1.91 11.48
C TRP A 469 -7.62 0.55 10.77
N ASN A 470 -7.81 -0.54 11.52
CA ASN A 470 -7.77 -1.93 11.09
C ASN A 470 -6.60 -2.34 10.16
N SER A 471 -5.53 -1.54 10.05
CA SER A 471 -4.53 -1.75 9.02
C SER A 471 -3.68 -2.99 9.29
N ALA A 472 -3.74 -3.95 8.35
CA ALA A 472 -2.91 -5.15 8.40
C ALA A 472 -1.40 -4.84 8.29
N ALA A 473 -1.04 -3.68 7.75
CA ALA A 473 0.33 -3.20 7.67
C ALA A 473 0.80 -2.51 8.96
N TYR A 474 -0.07 -1.70 9.61
CA TYR A 474 0.35 -0.81 10.70
C TYR A 474 0.01 -1.29 12.11
N TYR A 475 -1.03 -2.10 12.33
CA TYR A 475 -1.26 -2.71 13.65
C TYR A 475 -0.05 -3.51 14.16
N PRO A 476 0.63 -4.33 13.32
CA PRO A 476 1.88 -4.96 13.72
C PRO A 476 2.99 -3.96 14.09
N ILE A 477 3.00 -2.75 13.52
CA ILE A 477 3.97 -1.70 13.84
C ILE A 477 3.63 -1.04 15.18
N ASP A 478 2.37 -0.67 15.41
CA ASP A 478 1.92 -0.12 16.70
C ASP A 478 2.19 -1.08 17.85
N LEU A 479 1.96 -2.38 17.61
CA LEU A 479 2.22 -3.44 18.58
C LEU A 479 3.70 -3.56 18.97
N ILE A 480 4.66 -3.09 18.17
CA ILE A 480 6.07 -3.05 18.56
C ILE A 480 6.22 -2.16 19.81
N GLY A 481 5.74 -0.92 19.73
CA GLY A 481 5.84 0.05 20.82
C GLY A 481 4.96 -0.31 22.01
N LEU A 482 3.69 -0.68 21.76
CA LEU A 482 2.73 -0.99 22.81
C LEU A 482 3.17 -2.21 23.65
N VAL A 483 3.61 -3.29 23.01
CA VAL A 483 4.03 -4.50 23.73
C VAL A 483 5.34 -4.26 24.48
N ALA A 484 6.27 -3.48 23.90
CA ALA A 484 7.49 -3.07 24.59
C ALA A 484 7.21 -2.25 25.86
N LEU A 485 6.30 -1.26 25.80
CA LEU A 485 5.89 -0.53 27.00
C LEU A 485 5.22 -1.43 28.04
N TYR A 486 4.25 -2.22 27.61
CA TYR A 486 3.51 -3.13 28.47
C TYR A 486 4.43 -4.06 29.27
N GLU A 487 5.47 -4.59 28.61
CA GLU A 487 6.37 -5.58 29.21
C GLU A 487 7.53 -4.93 29.98
N LEU A 488 8.12 -3.84 29.47
CA LEU A 488 9.44 -3.34 29.91
C LEU A 488 9.42 -2.01 30.67
N ALA A 489 8.35 -1.22 30.58
CA ALA A 489 8.29 0.06 31.27
C ALA A 489 8.25 -0.16 32.79
N GLY A 490 8.99 0.68 33.52
CA GLY A 490 8.95 0.74 34.99
C GLY A 490 7.71 1.46 35.52
N ASP A 491 7.04 2.25 34.68
CA ASP A 491 5.82 2.97 35.00
C ASP A 491 4.57 2.11 34.81
N SER A 492 3.78 1.92 35.87
CA SER A 492 2.58 1.09 35.85
C SER A 492 1.41 1.71 35.07
N ASP A 493 1.30 3.03 35.01
CA ASP A 493 0.25 3.73 34.24
C ASP A 493 0.48 3.54 32.74
N LEU A 494 1.72 3.72 32.27
CA LEU A 494 2.07 3.46 30.86
C LEU A 494 1.81 2.00 30.47
N ARG A 495 2.11 1.04 31.35
CA ARG A 495 1.80 -0.39 31.12
C ARG A 495 0.29 -0.62 31.01
N ALA A 496 -0.50 -0.02 31.89
CA ALA A 496 -1.95 -0.16 31.88
C ALA A 496 -2.60 0.45 30.63
N LYS A 497 -2.16 1.65 30.24
CA LYS A 497 -2.61 2.32 29.00
C LYS A 497 -2.23 1.53 27.76
N ALA A 498 -1.00 1.02 27.70
CA ALA A 498 -0.56 0.14 26.61
C ALA A 498 -1.45 -1.11 26.51
N ARG A 499 -1.76 -1.76 27.64
CA ARG A 499 -2.67 -2.92 27.67
C ARG A 499 -4.05 -2.59 27.09
N ILE A 500 -4.65 -1.46 27.46
CA ILE A 500 -5.95 -1.03 26.95
C ILE A 500 -5.94 -0.93 25.42
N VAL A 501 -4.90 -0.33 24.84
CA VAL A 501 -4.81 -0.18 23.38
C VAL A 501 -4.56 -1.53 22.69
N ILE A 502 -3.73 -2.42 23.27
CA ILE A 502 -3.54 -3.78 22.74
C ILE A 502 -4.87 -4.55 22.77
N ASP A 503 -5.63 -4.49 23.87
CA ASP A 503 -6.94 -5.14 23.98
C ASP A 503 -7.92 -4.65 22.90
N ARG A 504 -7.93 -3.34 22.61
CA ARG A 504 -8.72 -2.78 21.51
C ARG A 504 -8.29 -3.35 20.15
N ILE A 505 -6.99 -3.38 19.86
CA ILE A 505 -6.46 -3.96 18.61
C ILE A 505 -6.93 -5.42 18.44
N MET A 506 -6.88 -6.22 19.51
CA MET A 506 -7.33 -7.62 19.48
C MET A 506 -8.83 -7.76 19.19
N LEU A 507 -9.66 -6.92 19.82
CA LEU A 507 -11.11 -6.91 19.60
C LEU A 507 -11.47 -6.47 18.18
N MET A 508 -10.85 -5.38 17.70
CA MET A 508 -11.06 -4.89 16.33
C MET A 508 -10.65 -5.94 15.31
N THR A 509 -9.44 -6.51 15.45
CA THR A 509 -8.93 -7.58 14.59
C THR A 509 -9.87 -8.79 14.58
N ALA A 510 -10.44 -9.18 15.72
CA ALA A 510 -11.35 -10.33 15.78
C ALA A 510 -12.61 -10.12 14.93
N TRP A 511 -13.17 -8.90 14.91
CA TRP A 511 -14.32 -8.56 14.08
C TRP A 511 -13.98 -8.55 12.59
N VAL A 512 -12.81 -8.03 12.24
CA VAL A 512 -12.30 -7.94 10.87
C VAL A 512 -11.33 -9.09 10.53
N HIS A 513 -11.67 -10.31 10.94
CA HIS A 513 -10.88 -11.52 10.70
C HIS A 513 -11.78 -12.69 10.28
N GLN A 514 -11.32 -13.45 9.30
CA GLN A 514 -11.95 -14.70 8.89
C GLN A 514 -10.92 -15.72 8.39
N HIS A 515 -10.95 -16.93 8.96
CA HIS A 515 -10.08 -18.07 8.58
C HIS A 515 -8.58 -17.72 8.49
N GLY A 516 -8.05 -16.98 9.46
CA GLY A 516 -6.66 -16.59 9.54
C GLY A 516 -6.28 -15.36 8.71
N VAL A 517 -7.22 -14.75 7.99
CA VAL A 517 -6.98 -13.57 7.16
C VAL A 517 -7.68 -12.36 7.78
N ALA A 518 -6.96 -11.24 7.91
CA ALA A 518 -7.55 -9.96 8.26
C ALA A 518 -8.36 -9.42 7.07
N VAL A 519 -9.64 -9.17 7.29
CA VAL A 519 -10.65 -8.84 6.30
C VAL A 519 -11.55 -7.74 6.85
N GLY A 520 -11.41 -6.55 6.28
CA GLY A 520 -12.13 -5.37 6.69
C GLY A 520 -11.56 -4.12 6.06
N THR A 521 -12.25 -3.01 6.29
CA THR A 521 -11.77 -1.69 5.87
C THR A 521 -10.48 -1.33 6.57
N MET A 522 -9.65 -0.48 5.96
CA MET A 522 -8.35 -0.10 6.50
C MET A 522 -8.07 1.38 6.23
N GLY A 523 -7.50 2.08 7.21
CA GLY A 523 -7.04 3.46 7.01
C GLY A 523 -5.85 3.55 6.07
N ARG A 524 -5.08 2.45 6.00
CA ARG A 524 -3.99 2.26 5.04
C ARG A 524 -3.91 0.80 4.61
N ALA A 525 -3.95 0.58 3.32
CA ALA A 525 -3.71 -0.70 2.69
C ALA A 525 -2.80 -0.55 1.46
N TYR A 526 -2.10 -1.63 1.11
CA TYR A 526 -1.35 -1.77 -0.13
C TYR A 526 -1.87 -2.99 -0.92
N ASP A 527 -1.43 -3.11 -2.17
CA ASP A 527 -1.81 -4.23 -3.04
C ASP A 527 -1.60 -5.59 -2.38
N LYS A 528 -0.48 -5.73 -1.65
CA LYS A 528 -0.15 -6.91 -0.85
C LYS A 528 -1.21 -7.22 0.20
N GLU A 529 -1.57 -6.26 1.07
CA GLU A 529 -2.54 -6.51 2.15
C GLU A 529 -3.91 -6.90 1.60
N LEU A 530 -4.28 -6.40 0.40
CA LEU A 530 -5.55 -6.69 -0.23
C LEU A 530 -5.55 -8.05 -0.94
N ARG A 531 -4.63 -8.27 -1.88
CA ARG A 531 -4.57 -9.49 -2.72
C ARG A 531 -3.89 -10.67 -2.06
N SER A 532 -3.02 -10.42 -1.08
CA SER A 532 -2.18 -11.42 -0.40
C SER A 532 -2.28 -11.34 1.12
N GLY A 533 -3.49 -11.08 1.65
CA GLY A 533 -3.73 -10.85 3.08
C GLY A 533 -3.22 -11.95 4.03
N MET A 534 -3.16 -13.20 3.57
CA MET A 534 -2.59 -14.33 4.31
C MET A 534 -1.08 -14.20 4.59
N LEU A 535 -0.36 -13.41 3.79
CA LEU A 535 1.09 -13.13 3.91
C LEU A 535 1.40 -11.88 4.75
N THR A 536 0.41 -11.32 5.45
CA THR A 536 0.57 -10.13 6.32
C THR A 536 0.91 -10.53 7.76
N GLU A 537 1.67 -9.70 8.48
CA GLU A 537 1.97 -9.97 9.91
C GLU A 537 0.71 -10.07 10.78
N LEU A 538 -0.38 -9.39 10.39
CA LEU A 538 -1.66 -9.52 11.07
C LEU A 538 -2.27 -10.92 10.91
N SER A 539 -2.09 -11.60 9.77
CA SER A 539 -2.42 -13.04 9.62
C SER A 539 -1.60 -13.92 10.58
N GLY A 540 -0.30 -13.64 10.71
CA GLY A 540 0.55 -14.30 11.70
C GLY A 540 0.12 -14.03 13.15
N LEU A 541 -0.43 -12.84 13.43
CA LEU A 541 -1.01 -12.51 14.73
C LEU A 541 -2.25 -13.35 15.01
N CYS A 542 -3.14 -13.49 14.03
CA CYS A 542 -4.34 -14.34 14.13
C CYS A 542 -3.95 -15.80 14.38
N ALA A 543 -2.91 -16.27 13.69
CA ALA A 543 -2.34 -17.60 13.87
C ALA A 543 -1.84 -17.80 15.31
N LEU A 544 -1.12 -16.82 15.86
CA LEU A 544 -0.63 -16.85 17.25
C LEU A 544 -1.79 -16.83 18.27
N MET A 545 -2.72 -15.90 18.14
CA MET A 545 -3.77 -15.67 19.13
C MET A 545 -4.84 -16.75 19.09
N TRP A 546 -5.35 -17.05 17.89
CA TRP A 546 -6.51 -17.91 17.70
C TRP A 546 -6.19 -19.28 17.12
N GLY A 547 -4.97 -19.53 16.65
CA GLY A 547 -4.59 -20.84 16.08
C GLY A 547 -5.07 -21.04 14.63
N GLU A 548 -5.63 -20.02 14.00
CA GLU A 548 -6.04 -20.03 12.59
C GLU A 548 -5.19 -19.03 11.82
N GLY A 549 -4.49 -19.48 10.78
CA GLY A 549 -3.65 -18.63 9.93
C GLY A 549 -2.32 -19.26 9.53
N TRP A 550 -1.43 -18.42 9.00
CA TRP A 550 -0.20 -18.86 8.33
C TRP A 550 1.04 -18.49 9.13
N LEU A 551 2.06 -19.34 9.04
CA LEU A 551 3.39 -19.06 9.55
C LEU A 551 4.18 -18.33 8.47
N ILE A 552 4.54 -17.08 8.73
CA ILE A 552 5.16 -16.20 7.75
C ILE A 552 6.45 -15.58 8.28
N PRO A 553 7.36 -15.12 7.41
CA PRO A 553 8.64 -14.55 7.84
C PRO A 553 8.55 -13.19 8.55
N HIS A 554 7.39 -12.53 8.52
CA HIS A 554 7.21 -11.26 9.22
C HIS A 554 7.46 -11.42 10.72
N CYS A 555 8.19 -10.45 11.27
CA CYS A 555 8.70 -10.55 12.64
C CYS A 555 8.89 -9.17 13.28
N ALA A 556 7.98 -8.23 13.05
CA ALA A 556 7.99 -6.93 13.69
C ALA A 556 7.60 -7.05 15.18
N ALA A 557 6.32 -7.34 15.46
CA ALA A 557 5.77 -7.44 16.82
C ALA A 557 5.52 -8.88 17.27
N LEU A 558 5.43 -9.84 16.36
CA LEU A 558 5.16 -11.25 16.71
C LEU A 558 6.14 -11.82 17.75
N PRO A 559 7.46 -11.62 17.66
CA PRO A 559 8.39 -12.08 18.70
C PRO A 559 8.15 -11.42 20.05
N LEU A 560 7.81 -10.13 20.08
CA LEU A 560 7.57 -9.39 21.33
C LEU A 560 6.32 -9.93 22.03
N LEU A 561 5.24 -10.21 21.28
CA LEU A 561 4.03 -10.85 21.82
C LEU A 561 4.27 -12.28 22.31
N CYS A 562 5.21 -13.01 21.69
CA CYS A 562 5.61 -14.33 22.15
C CYS A 562 6.40 -14.29 23.46
N LEU A 563 7.17 -13.22 23.66
CA LEU A 563 8.03 -13.01 24.83
C LEU A 563 7.34 -12.27 25.98
N SER A 564 6.19 -11.63 25.74
CA SER A 564 5.38 -10.99 26.78
C SER A 564 4.43 -11.96 27.47
N ASP A 565 3.92 -11.55 28.64
CA ASP A 565 2.90 -12.30 29.36
C ASP A 565 1.45 -11.99 28.92
N TYR A 566 1.28 -11.07 27.95
CA TYR A 566 -0.03 -10.55 27.50
C TYR A 566 -1.02 -11.67 27.13
N ARG A 567 -2.32 -11.45 27.37
CA ARG A 567 -3.38 -12.35 26.90
C ARG A 567 -4.53 -11.51 26.38
N PRO A 568 -5.10 -11.84 25.19
CA PRO A 568 -6.22 -11.11 24.65
C PRO A 568 -7.47 -11.30 25.52
N PRO A 569 -8.43 -10.34 25.49
CA PRO A 569 -9.73 -10.50 26.11
C PRO A 569 -10.44 -11.78 25.62
N GLU A 570 -11.17 -12.46 26.50
CA GLU A 570 -11.87 -13.71 26.17
C GLU A 570 -12.88 -13.52 25.02
N GLU A 571 -13.58 -12.39 25.01
CA GLU A 571 -14.52 -11.99 23.96
C GLU A 571 -13.90 -12.02 22.56
N ALA A 572 -12.64 -11.61 22.41
CA ALA A 572 -11.95 -11.64 21.12
C ALA A 572 -11.85 -13.07 20.55
N ASN A 573 -11.71 -14.10 21.40
CA ASN A 573 -11.68 -15.50 20.96
C ASN A 573 -13.06 -15.94 20.43
N HIS A 574 -14.14 -15.53 21.09
CA HIS A 574 -15.50 -15.84 20.66
C HIS A 574 -15.84 -15.18 19.32
N ILE A 575 -15.45 -13.91 19.13
CA ILE A 575 -15.66 -13.17 17.88
C ILE A 575 -14.82 -13.76 16.74
N ALA A 576 -13.55 -14.08 16.99
CA ALA A 576 -12.67 -14.64 15.96
C ALA A 576 -13.17 -15.99 15.44
N ARG A 577 -13.78 -16.79 16.31
CA ARG A 577 -14.33 -18.12 16.02
C ARG A 577 -15.85 -18.11 15.84
N TRP A 578 -16.39 -17.04 15.25
CA TRP A 578 -17.82 -16.90 15.04
C TRP A 578 -18.41 -18.09 14.25
N ARG A 579 -19.50 -18.68 14.76
CA ARG A 579 -20.21 -19.83 14.14
C ARG A 579 -21.72 -19.64 14.02
N SER A 580 -22.28 -18.54 14.52
CA SER A 580 -23.73 -18.30 14.45
C SER A 580 -24.16 -17.94 13.02
N ALA A 581 -25.15 -18.66 12.50
CA ALA A 581 -25.77 -18.36 11.20
C ALA A 581 -26.57 -17.04 11.21
N GLN A 582 -27.14 -16.68 12.37
CA GLN A 582 -27.68 -15.34 12.62
C GLN A 582 -26.47 -14.41 12.71
N GLY A 583 -26.17 -13.73 11.61
CA GLY A 583 -25.02 -12.84 11.53
C GLY A 583 -25.04 -11.77 12.62
N ALA A 584 -23.87 -11.22 12.94
CA ALA A 584 -23.73 -10.14 13.91
C ALA A 584 -23.11 -8.91 13.28
N GLU A 585 -23.59 -7.75 13.73
CA GLU A 585 -23.04 -6.45 13.36
C GLU A 585 -22.35 -5.82 14.58
N ALA A 586 -21.16 -5.28 14.37
CA ALA A 586 -20.47 -4.43 15.32
C ALA A 586 -20.12 -3.07 14.72
N ARG A 587 -20.09 -2.05 15.58
CA ARG A 587 -19.74 -0.67 15.22
C ARG A 587 -18.68 -0.12 16.16
N TRP A 588 -17.76 0.67 15.62
CA TRP A 588 -16.81 1.47 16.39
C TRP A 588 -16.33 2.66 15.56
N VAL A 589 -15.67 3.60 16.22
CA VAL A 589 -15.02 4.74 15.55
C VAL A 589 -13.52 4.73 15.76
N GLN A 590 -12.79 5.26 14.80
CA GLN A 590 -11.34 5.42 14.86
C GLN A 590 -10.91 6.73 14.18
N GLY A 591 -9.72 7.20 14.51
CA GLY A 591 -9.15 8.44 13.97
C GLY A 591 -9.74 9.70 14.57
N LEU A 592 -9.00 10.81 14.38
CA LEU A 592 -9.32 12.12 14.93
C LEU A 592 -10.77 12.52 14.64
N ASN A 593 -11.50 12.96 15.68
CA ASN A 593 -12.89 13.37 15.58
C ASN A 593 -13.81 12.30 14.96
N ARG A 594 -13.55 11.01 15.21
CA ARG A 594 -14.40 9.90 14.74
C ARG A 594 -14.42 9.82 13.19
N SER A 595 -13.27 10.09 12.55
CA SER A 595 -13.18 10.20 11.09
C SER A 595 -13.49 8.88 10.36
N ALA A 596 -13.14 7.74 10.96
CA ALA A 596 -13.53 6.42 10.48
C ALA A 596 -14.68 5.88 11.34
N LYS A 597 -15.87 5.75 10.74
CA LYS A 597 -17.08 5.20 11.35
C LYS A 597 -17.30 3.78 10.82
N ILE A 598 -16.77 2.80 11.51
CA ILE A 598 -16.64 1.44 10.99
C ILE A 598 -17.91 0.64 11.32
N ILE A 599 -18.37 -0.11 10.32
CA ILE A 599 -19.42 -1.11 10.46
C ILE A 599 -18.83 -2.44 9.99
N ALA A 600 -18.96 -3.48 10.80
CA ALA A 600 -18.54 -4.84 10.47
C ALA A 600 -19.71 -5.80 10.67
N TRP A 601 -19.88 -6.70 9.70
CA TRP A 601 -20.87 -7.77 9.68
C TRP A 601 -20.15 -9.11 9.58
N LYS A 602 -20.57 -10.09 10.39
CA LYS A 602 -19.94 -11.40 10.47
C LYS A 602 -20.95 -12.54 10.51
N GLN A 603 -20.74 -13.52 9.64
CA GLN A 603 -21.39 -14.83 9.57
C GLN A 603 -20.28 -15.90 9.42
N PRO A 604 -20.57 -17.21 9.50
CA PRO A 604 -19.53 -18.24 9.47
C PRO A 604 -18.65 -18.16 8.21
N ASP A 605 -19.29 -18.02 7.04
CA ASP A 605 -18.63 -17.95 5.73
C ASP A 605 -18.71 -16.55 5.09
N VAL A 606 -19.05 -15.50 5.85
CA VAL A 606 -19.01 -14.10 5.36
C VAL A 606 -18.41 -13.17 6.41
N ALA A 607 -17.41 -12.39 6.00
CA ALA A 607 -17.02 -11.17 6.70
C ALA A 607 -17.18 -9.97 5.76
N PHE A 608 -17.84 -8.93 6.25
CA PHE A 608 -18.16 -7.75 5.45
C PHE A 608 -17.99 -6.49 6.28
N SER A 609 -17.26 -5.50 5.77
CA SER A 609 -17.04 -4.25 6.50
C SER A 609 -17.02 -3.05 5.58
N SER A 610 -17.45 -1.91 6.10
CA SER A 610 -17.40 -0.60 5.46
C SER A 610 -17.00 0.51 6.44
N VAL A 611 -16.64 1.68 5.89
CA VAL A 611 -16.52 2.93 6.65
C VAL A 611 -17.59 3.90 6.20
N PHE A 612 -18.48 4.28 7.11
CA PHE A 612 -19.59 5.18 6.84
C PHE A 612 -19.08 6.62 6.54
N ASP A 613 -19.39 7.12 5.33
CA ASP A 613 -19.12 8.48 4.83
C ASP A 613 -17.76 9.07 5.22
N HIS A 614 -16.69 8.37 4.85
CA HIS A 614 -15.32 8.84 5.07
C HIS A 614 -14.89 9.87 4.01
N HIS A 615 -15.02 11.15 4.34
CA HIS A 615 -14.64 12.31 3.51
C HIS A 615 -15.07 12.24 2.02
N PRO A 616 -16.36 12.01 1.71
CA PRO A 616 -16.83 11.81 0.34
C PRO A 616 -16.47 12.97 -0.62
N GLY A 617 -16.18 12.63 -1.88
CA GLY A 617 -15.82 13.56 -2.97
C GLY A 617 -14.38 14.08 -2.92
N GLN A 618 -13.70 13.98 -1.77
CA GLN A 618 -12.30 14.41 -1.64
C GLN A 618 -11.36 13.43 -2.36
N PRO A 619 -10.18 13.91 -2.80
CA PRO A 619 -9.09 13.02 -3.19
C PRO A 619 -8.78 12.05 -2.05
N GLY A 620 -8.65 10.77 -2.37
CA GLY A 620 -8.23 9.78 -1.39
C GLY A 620 -6.72 9.52 -1.42
N HIS A 621 -6.30 8.60 -0.56
CA HIS A 621 -4.94 8.10 -0.44
C HIS A 621 -5.03 6.57 -0.34
N GLN A 622 -4.57 5.96 0.74
CA GLN A 622 -4.49 4.49 0.89
C GLN A 622 -5.69 3.86 1.62
N GLN A 623 -6.80 4.58 1.74
CA GLN A 623 -7.96 4.09 2.49
C GLN A 623 -8.68 2.98 1.71
N HIS A 624 -8.88 1.84 2.38
CA HIS A 624 -9.71 0.73 1.92
C HIS A 624 -11.07 0.81 2.60
N LEU A 625 -12.13 1.09 1.84
CA LEU A 625 -13.39 1.56 2.40
C LEU A 625 -14.51 0.51 2.45
N LEU A 626 -14.42 -0.56 1.66
CA LEU A 626 -15.38 -1.66 1.67
C LEU A 626 -14.63 -2.97 1.39
N ASP A 627 -14.96 -4.01 2.15
CA ASP A 627 -14.29 -5.30 2.03
C ASP A 627 -15.27 -6.46 2.23
N VAL A 628 -15.26 -7.42 1.30
CA VAL A 628 -16.09 -8.63 1.35
C VAL A 628 -15.18 -9.85 1.31
N ARG A 629 -15.37 -10.79 2.24
CA ARG A 629 -14.70 -12.09 2.26
C ARG A 629 -15.72 -13.21 2.32
N LEU A 630 -15.54 -14.22 1.46
CA LEU A 630 -16.45 -15.37 1.34
C LEU A 630 -15.73 -16.71 1.56
N GLY A 631 -16.31 -17.55 2.42
CA GLY A 631 -15.89 -18.94 2.66
C GLY A 631 -14.44 -19.11 3.12
N GLY A 632 -13.97 -20.37 3.07
CA GLY A 632 -12.66 -20.77 3.60
C GLY A 632 -11.45 -20.43 2.71
N HIS A 633 -11.64 -20.19 1.40
CA HIS A 633 -10.51 -20.01 0.49
C HIS A 633 -9.87 -18.63 0.63
N TYR A 634 -8.68 -18.53 1.21
CA TYR A 634 -7.99 -17.29 1.62
C TYR A 634 -8.03 -16.10 0.63
N ALA A 635 -8.12 -16.35 -0.68
CA ALA A 635 -8.13 -15.33 -1.73
C ALA A 635 -9.53 -14.92 -2.22
N ALA A 636 -10.63 -15.52 -1.72
CA ALA A 636 -12.00 -15.14 -2.10
C ALA A 636 -12.43 -13.83 -1.41
N ARG A 637 -11.71 -12.76 -1.72
CA ARG A 637 -11.89 -11.41 -1.19
C ARG A 637 -12.25 -10.48 -2.34
N LEU A 638 -13.26 -9.64 -2.17
CA LEU A 638 -13.77 -8.72 -3.18
C LEU A 638 -13.95 -7.33 -2.60
N TRP A 639 -13.73 -6.32 -3.43
CA TRP A 639 -13.98 -4.92 -3.08
C TRP A 639 -14.19 -4.06 -4.32
N VAL A 640 -14.75 -2.87 -4.09
CA VAL A 640 -14.91 -1.83 -5.11
C VAL A 640 -14.07 -0.63 -4.74
N ASN A 641 -13.34 -0.08 -5.70
CA ASN A 641 -12.59 1.17 -5.52
C ASN A 641 -12.56 2.01 -6.81
N HIS A 642 -12.19 3.28 -6.63
CA HIS A 642 -11.75 4.15 -7.73
C HIS A 642 -10.21 4.13 -7.79
N PRO A 643 -9.59 3.77 -8.92
CA PRO A 643 -8.13 3.68 -9.02
C PRO A 643 -7.43 5.03 -8.82
N GLY A 644 -6.24 5.02 -8.21
CA GLY A 644 -5.37 6.21 -8.09
C GLY A 644 -4.42 6.41 -9.27
N GLU A 645 -4.14 5.35 -10.01
CA GLU A 645 -3.25 5.34 -11.17
C GLU A 645 -3.74 4.35 -12.23
N ASP A 646 -3.17 4.42 -13.45
CA ASP A 646 -3.59 3.58 -14.58
C ASP A 646 -2.89 2.20 -14.59
N ARG A 647 -1.79 2.05 -13.84
CA ARG A 647 -0.96 0.86 -13.83
C ARG A 647 -1.29 -0.10 -12.68
N PRO A 648 -1.71 -1.35 -12.93
CA PRO A 648 -1.97 -2.34 -11.87
C PRO A 648 -0.75 -2.74 -11.04
N ASP A 649 0.43 -2.61 -11.64
CA ASP A 649 1.75 -2.89 -11.06
C ASP A 649 2.45 -1.62 -10.57
N GLY A 650 1.74 -0.48 -10.56
CA GLY A 650 2.28 0.77 -10.08
C GLY A 650 2.46 0.81 -8.57
N VAL A 651 3.28 1.76 -8.13
CA VAL A 651 3.67 1.95 -6.72
C VAL A 651 3.06 3.22 -6.12
N HIS A 652 2.16 3.91 -6.85
CA HIS A 652 1.52 5.13 -6.37
C HIS A 652 0.56 4.83 -5.21
N ARG A 653 0.20 5.89 -4.48
CA ARG A 653 -0.66 5.82 -3.29
C ARG A 653 -1.66 6.97 -3.38
N PRO A 654 -2.91 6.75 -3.82
CA PRO A 654 -3.55 5.46 -4.12
C PRO A 654 -2.96 4.76 -5.34
N SER A 655 -2.97 3.43 -5.34
CA SER A 655 -2.60 2.62 -6.51
C SER A 655 -3.84 2.22 -7.31
N TYR A 656 -3.67 1.37 -8.33
CA TYR A 656 -4.77 0.81 -9.10
C TYR A 656 -5.71 -0.06 -8.25
N TRP A 657 -5.15 -0.94 -7.40
CA TRP A 657 -5.93 -1.89 -6.59
C TRP A 657 -6.16 -1.46 -5.15
N ALA A 658 -5.29 -0.59 -4.60
CA ALA A 658 -5.31 -0.24 -3.19
C ALA A 658 -5.47 1.27 -2.97
N GLY A 659 -6.41 1.63 -2.10
CA GLY A 659 -6.79 3.01 -1.89
C GLY A 659 -7.90 3.46 -2.85
N ASN A 660 -8.20 4.75 -2.83
CA ASN A 660 -9.22 5.35 -3.68
C ASN A 660 -8.73 6.69 -4.24
N GLY A 661 -8.74 6.89 -5.55
CA GLY A 661 -8.45 8.20 -6.14
C GLY A 661 -9.47 9.26 -5.72
N ARG A 662 -10.75 8.87 -5.61
CA ARG A 662 -11.85 9.67 -5.09
C ARG A 662 -12.64 8.86 -4.07
N LEU A 663 -12.92 9.46 -2.92
CA LEU A 663 -13.65 8.81 -1.84
C LEU A 663 -15.17 8.84 -2.13
N PRO A 664 -15.89 7.72 -2.03
CA PRO A 664 -17.32 7.65 -2.25
C PRO A 664 -18.11 8.10 -1.00
N HIS A 665 -19.37 8.47 -1.20
CA HIS A 665 -20.36 8.31 -0.14
C HIS A 665 -20.59 6.82 0.08
N LEU A 666 -20.60 6.38 1.34
CA LEU A 666 -20.65 4.96 1.67
C LEU A 666 -21.51 4.74 2.90
N MET A 667 -22.46 3.82 2.78
CA MET A 667 -23.19 3.29 3.93
C MET A 667 -23.18 1.77 3.92
N GLN A 668 -23.33 1.21 5.12
CA GLN A 668 -23.72 -0.16 5.32
C GLN A 668 -24.86 -0.23 6.32
N TYR A 669 -25.85 -1.05 6.01
CA TYR A 669 -26.89 -1.46 6.93
C TYR A 669 -26.88 -2.98 6.97
N ARG A 670 -26.42 -3.56 8.09
CA ARG A 670 -26.25 -5.00 8.25
C ARG A 670 -25.38 -5.58 7.13
N ASN A 671 -25.96 -6.44 6.30
CA ASN A 671 -25.33 -7.12 5.18
C ASN A 671 -25.65 -6.47 3.81
N ARG A 672 -25.99 -5.18 3.79
CA ARG A 672 -26.17 -4.36 2.58
C ARG A 672 -25.28 -3.14 2.61
N ALA A 673 -24.78 -2.70 1.46
CA ALA A 673 -24.13 -1.40 1.31
C ALA A 673 -24.53 -0.67 0.02
N LEU A 674 -24.44 0.65 0.08
CA LEU A 674 -24.55 1.55 -1.06
C LEU A 674 -23.28 2.41 -1.13
N MET A 675 -22.64 2.44 -2.30
CA MET A 675 -21.50 3.32 -2.60
C MET A 675 -21.84 4.28 -3.73
N VAL A 676 -21.57 5.57 -3.58
CA VAL A 676 -21.77 6.59 -4.62
C VAL A 676 -20.46 7.32 -4.87
N PHE A 677 -19.94 7.19 -6.09
CA PHE A 677 -18.77 7.92 -6.57
C PHE A 677 -19.19 9.08 -7.47
N ASP A 678 -18.66 10.27 -7.19
CA ASP A 678 -18.73 11.44 -8.07
C ASP A 678 -17.35 11.67 -8.73
N LEU A 679 -17.29 11.45 -10.04
CA LEU A 679 -16.08 11.42 -10.87
C LEU A 679 -16.13 12.42 -12.03
N GLN A 680 -17.05 13.40 -12.01
CA GLN A 680 -17.23 14.37 -13.11
C GLN A 680 -15.97 15.16 -13.47
N GLN A 681 -15.05 15.31 -12.53
CA GLN A 681 -13.79 16.05 -12.72
C GLN A 681 -12.56 15.13 -12.71
N ASP A 682 -12.76 13.82 -12.68
CA ASP A 682 -11.67 12.86 -12.66
C ASP A 682 -11.29 12.42 -14.08
N VAL A 683 -10.00 12.14 -14.28
CA VAL A 683 -9.49 11.62 -15.55
C VAL A 683 -9.84 10.15 -15.75
N ARG A 684 -10.30 9.46 -14.70
CA ARG A 684 -10.74 8.06 -14.71
C ARG A 684 -12.24 7.98 -14.37
N PRO A 685 -13.15 8.27 -15.30
CA PRO A 685 -14.59 8.24 -15.05
C PRO A 685 -15.13 6.80 -15.02
N TRP A 686 -14.59 5.97 -14.14
CA TRP A 686 -14.95 4.58 -13.95
C TRP A 686 -14.53 4.07 -12.58
N THR A 687 -15.20 3.03 -12.11
CA THR A 687 -14.83 2.28 -10.89
C THR A 687 -14.75 0.81 -11.24
N HIS A 688 -14.11 0.01 -10.39
CA HIS A 688 -13.98 -1.41 -10.64
C HIS A 688 -14.21 -2.29 -9.41
N LEU A 689 -14.63 -3.53 -9.67
CA LEU A 689 -14.72 -4.61 -8.73
C LEU A 689 -13.53 -5.56 -8.93
N TYR A 690 -12.74 -5.78 -7.88
CA TYR A 690 -11.77 -6.88 -7.86
C TYR A 690 -12.50 -8.22 -7.72
N LEU A 691 -12.32 -9.10 -8.71
CA LEU A 691 -13.06 -10.35 -8.84
C LEU A 691 -12.10 -11.55 -8.98
N PRO A 692 -11.70 -12.20 -7.88
CA PRO A 692 -10.76 -13.32 -7.93
C PRO A 692 -11.46 -14.63 -8.30
N LYS A 693 -11.90 -14.79 -9.55
CA LYS A 693 -12.70 -15.96 -10.00
C LYS A 693 -12.07 -17.32 -9.65
N THR A 694 -10.75 -17.42 -9.71
CA THR A 694 -10.01 -18.65 -9.39
C THR A 694 -10.08 -19.06 -7.91
N ALA A 695 -10.46 -18.14 -7.03
CA ALA A 695 -10.66 -18.37 -5.60
C ALA A 695 -12.13 -18.59 -5.24
N LEU A 696 -13.05 -18.37 -6.19
CA LEU A 696 -14.49 -18.47 -6.01
C LEU A 696 -14.99 -19.78 -6.61
N ASP A 697 -16.03 -20.35 -6.01
CA ASP A 697 -16.62 -21.60 -6.50
C ASP A 697 -17.56 -21.37 -7.68
N GLU A 698 -18.18 -20.19 -7.75
CA GLU A 698 -19.16 -19.85 -8.78
C GLU A 698 -19.23 -18.34 -9.01
N THR A 699 -19.44 -17.92 -10.27
CA THR A 699 -19.55 -16.51 -10.67
C THR A 699 -20.54 -16.37 -11.81
N ILE A 700 -21.56 -15.52 -11.63
CA ILE A 700 -22.59 -15.21 -12.63
C ILE A 700 -22.51 -13.70 -12.93
N ILE A 701 -22.17 -13.35 -14.17
CA ILE A 701 -22.09 -11.97 -14.63
C ILE A 701 -23.25 -11.70 -15.59
N MET A 702 -24.05 -10.69 -15.27
CA MET A 702 -25.13 -10.15 -16.09
C MET A 702 -24.80 -8.71 -16.47
N ALA A 703 -25.67 -8.06 -17.26
CA ALA A 703 -25.41 -6.70 -17.75
C ALA A 703 -25.09 -5.68 -16.63
N ALA A 704 -25.82 -5.73 -15.51
CA ALA A 704 -25.65 -4.81 -14.37
C ALA A 704 -25.37 -5.52 -13.04
N TRP A 705 -25.35 -6.86 -13.02
CA TRP A 705 -25.18 -7.67 -11.80
C TRP A 705 -23.98 -8.60 -11.89
N CYS A 706 -23.30 -8.78 -10.77
CA CYS A 706 -22.32 -9.85 -10.55
C CYS A 706 -22.68 -10.60 -9.26
N PHE A 707 -22.90 -11.90 -9.37
CA PHE A 707 -23.15 -12.79 -8.24
C PHE A 707 -21.99 -13.76 -8.08
N VAL A 708 -21.56 -13.98 -6.85
CA VAL A 708 -20.43 -14.86 -6.54
C VAL A 708 -20.71 -15.75 -5.33
N ARG A 709 -20.12 -16.94 -5.34
CA ARG A 709 -20.14 -17.90 -4.22
C ARG A 709 -18.72 -18.34 -3.87
N GLY A 710 -18.43 -18.40 -2.57
CA GLY A 710 -17.26 -19.08 -2.02
C GLY A 710 -17.65 -19.86 -0.76
N GLY A 711 -17.54 -21.19 -0.81
CA GLY A 711 -18.14 -22.08 0.20
C GLY A 711 -19.64 -21.83 0.31
N ASN A 712 -20.10 -21.51 1.52
CA ASN A 712 -21.48 -21.11 1.78
C ASN A 712 -21.70 -19.59 1.80
N GLY A 713 -20.66 -18.79 1.54
CA GLY A 713 -20.77 -17.33 1.47
C GLY A 713 -21.16 -16.86 0.07
N TYR A 714 -22.07 -15.89 -0.01
CA TYR A 714 -22.60 -15.31 -1.23
C TYR A 714 -22.41 -13.79 -1.24
N ALA A 715 -22.17 -13.22 -2.41
CA ALA A 715 -22.25 -11.78 -2.61
C ALA A 715 -22.91 -11.43 -3.95
N ALA A 716 -23.61 -10.30 -3.97
CA ALA A 716 -24.17 -9.67 -5.15
C ALA A 716 -23.67 -8.23 -5.24
N PHE A 717 -23.25 -7.83 -6.44
CA PHE A 717 -22.82 -6.48 -6.78
C PHE A 717 -23.67 -5.98 -7.94
N HIS A 718 -24.28 -4.81 -7.79
CA HIS A 718 -25.07 -4.17 -8.84
C HIS A 718 -24.55 -2.77 -9.15
N ASN A 719 -24.40 -2.46 -10.44
CA ASN A 719 -24.15 -1.11 -10.90
C ASN A 719 -25.02 -0.81 -12.15
N PRO A 720 -25.90 0.20 -12.10
CA PRO A 720 -26.82 0.51 -13.18
C PRO A 720 -26.13 1.02 -14.46
N ALA A 721 -24.88 1.49 -14.37
CA ALA A 721 -24.08 1.84 -15.55
C ALA A 721 -23.62 0.61 -16.37
N GLY A 722 -23.76 -0.58 -15.79
CA GLY A 722 -23.36 -1.85 -16.39
C GLY A 722 -21.97 -2.30 -15.97
N LEU A 723 -21.73 -3.60 -16.06
CA LEU A 723 -20.48 -4.27 -15.67
C LEU A 723 -19.79 -4.85 -16.90
N GLN A 724 -18.56 -4.42 -17.15
CA GLN A 724 -17.77 -4.86 -18.30
C GLN A 724 -16.53 -5.62 -17.80
N PRO A 725 -16.32 -6.89 -18.22
CA PRO A 725 -15.07 -7.57 -18.00
C PRO A 725 -13.90 -6.78 -18.58
N PHE A 726 -12.87 -6.57 -17.78
CA PHE A 726 -11.66 -5.89 -18.21
C PHE A 726 -10.44 -6.77 -17.94
N SER A 727 -9.51 -6.76 -18.89
CA SER A 727 -8.22 -7.43 -18.74
C SER A 727 -7.14 -6.44 -19.11
N VAL A 728 -6.30 -6.10 -18.14
CA VAL A 728 -5.11 -5.30 -18.43
C VAL A 728 -4.14 -6.16 -19.23
N THR A 729 -3.56 -5.59 -20.27
CA THR A 729 -2.49 -6.24 -21.04
C THR A 729 -1.38 -6.72 -20.09
N GLY A 730 -0.95 -7.99 -20.23
CA GLY A 730 0.08 -8.56 -19.36
C GLY A 730 -0.37 -8.88 -17.92
N HIS A 731 -1.67 -8.98 -17.67
CA HIS A 731 -2.22 -9.39 -16.37
C HIS A 731 -3.23 -10.53 -16.53
N GLN A 732 -3.64 -11.14 -15.42
CA GLN A 732 -4.62 -12.22 -15.44
C GLN A 732 -5.98 -11.74 -15.98
N ALA A 733 -6.50 -12.42 -17.00
CA ALA A 733 -7.64 -11.98 -17.80
C ALA A 733 -9.00 -11.94 -17.07
N GLU A 734 -9.10 -12.49 -15.86
CA GLU A 734 -10.39 -12.77 -15.22
C GLU A 734 -10.61 -12.03 -13.89
N GLY A 735 -9.77 -11.03 -13.58
CA GLY A 735 -9.68 -10.40 -12.25
C GLY A 735 -10.51 -9.13 -12.01
N GLU A 736 -11.22 -8.60 -13.01
CA GLU A 736 -11.79 -7.25 -12.94
C GLU A 736 -13.12 -7.09 -13.68
N LEU A 737 -14.07 -6.38 -13.04
CA LEU A 737 -15.24 -5.81 -13.71
C LEU A 737 -15.24 -4.30 -13.56
N ARG A 738 -15.32 -3.56 -14.67
CA ARG A 738 -15.40 -2.10 -14.69
C ARG A 738 -16.83 -1.61 -14.88
N ALA A 739 -17.17 -0.53 -14.19
CA ALA A 739 -18.37 0.25 -14.44
C ALA A 739 -17.96 1.67 -14.87
N TYR A 740 -18.31 2.04 -16.10
CA TYR A 740 -17.94 3.32 -16.70
C TYR A 740 -19.03 4.37 -16.47
N GLY A 741 -18.64 5.56 -16.02
CA GLY A 741 -19.54 6.67 -15.79
C GLY A 741 -18.97 7.71 -14.82
N GLU A 742 -19.30 8.97 -15.06
CA GLU A 742 -18.95 10.10 -14.19
C GLU A 742 -19.66 10.04 -12.83
N ARG A 743 -20.78 9.32 -12.75
CA ARG A 743 -21.47 8.99 -11.50
C ARG A 743 -21.67 7.49 -11.43
N ASN A 744 -20.98 6.86 -10.51
CA ASN A 744 -20.96 5.41 -10.36
C ASN A 744 -21.62 5.04 -9.04
N VAL A 745 -22.62 4.15 -9.07
CA VAL A 745 -23.32 3.72 -7.86
C VAL A 745 -23.33 2.20 -7.76
N TRP A 746 -22.92 1.71 -6.60
CA TRP A 746 -22.85 0.29 -6.31
C TRP A 746 -23.83 -0.08 -5.19
N PHE A 747 -24.64 -1.09 -5.43
CA PHE A 747 -25.34 -1.83 -4.38
C PHE A 747 -24.64 -3.15 -4.15
N ILE A 748 -24.36 -3.46 -2.88
CA ILE A 748 -23.72 -4.70 -2.47
C ILE A 748 -24.61 -5.41 -1.46
N ALA A 749 -24.84 -6.70 -1.66
CA ALA A 749 -25.50 -7.57 -0.71
C ALA A 749 -24.62 -8.80 -0.43
N VAL A 750 -24.51 -9.20 0.83
CA VAL A 750 -23.82 -10.44 1.23
C VAL A 750 -24.75 -11.32 2.06
N ASP A 751 -24.58 -12.64 1.98
CA ASP A 751 -25.30 -13.58 2.83
C ASP A 751 -24.56 -14.92 2.91
N SER A 752 -25.02 -15.82 3.79
CA SER A 752 -24.54 -17.19 3.85
C SER A 752 -25.70 -18.19 3.83
N GLY A 753 -25.53 -19.35 3.21
CA GLY A 753 -26.58 -20.37 3.10
C GLY A 753 -26.08 -21.80 2.95
N GLU A 754 -26.79 -22.62 2.17
CA GLU A 754 -26.44 -24.02 1.92
C GLU A 754 -25.89 -24.20 0.50
N GLY A 755 -24.56 -24.07 0.33
CA GLY A 755 -23.86 -24.38 -0.91
C GLY A 755 -24.47 -23.73 -2.16
N ALA A 756 -24.61 -24.51 -3.24
CA ALA A 756 -25.12 -24.05 -4.53
C ALA A 756 -26.64 -23.77 -4.52
N ASP A 757 -27.43 -24.55 -3.78
CA ASP A 757 -28.89 -24.38 -3.71
C ASP A 757 -29.26 -23.05 -3.02
N GLY A 758 -28.57 -22.74 -1.92
CA GLY A 758 -28.70 -21.44 -1.25
C GLY A 758 -28.26 -20.27 -2.15
N PHE A 759 -27.25 -20.48 -3.00
CA PHE A 759 -26.80 -19.46 -3.96
C PHE A 759 -27.81 -19.22 -5.08
N ALA A 760 -28.42 -20.27 -5.62
CA ALA A 760 -29.50 -20.11 -6.61
C ALA A 760 -30.68 -19.31 -6.01
N ALA A 761 -31.05 -19.58 -4.76
CA ALA A 761 -32.08 -18.82 -4.05
C ALA A 761 -31.66 -17.36 -3.80
N PHE A 762 -30.39 -17.13 -3.48
CA PHE A 762 -29.82 -15.78 -3.32
C PHE A 762 -29.85 -15.00 -4.64
N VAL A 763 -29.42 -15.59 -5.76
CA VAL A 763 -29.47 -14.96 -7.10
C VAL A 763 -30.92 -14.62 -7.47
N ALA A 764 -31.85 -15.56 -7.30
CA ALA A 764 -33.27 -15.35 -7.61
C ALA A 764 -33.89 -14.20 -6.81
N ARG A 765 -33.40 -13.96 -5.58
CA ARG A 765 -33.86 -12.89 -4.69
C ARG A 765 -33.50 -11.49 -5.20
N PHE A 766 -32.35 -11.33 -5.85
CA PHE A 766 -31.80 -10.01 -6.22
C PHE A 766 -31.82 -9.69 -7.71
N GLN A 767 -31.75 -10.69 -8.60
CA GLN A 767 -31.53 -10.49 -10.04
C GLN A 767 -32.58 -9.62 -10.75
N SER A 768 -33.81 -9.52 -10.20
CA SER A 768 -34.88 -8.69 -10.74
C SER A 768 -34.89 -7.26 -10.19
N LEU A 769 -34.09 -6.96 -9.17
CA LEU A 769 -34.03 -5.63 -8.58
C LEU A 769 -33.26 -4.68 -9.48
N GLN A 770 -33.60 -3.40 -9.39
CA GLN A 770 -32.98 -2.32 -10.13
C GLN A 770 -32.68 -1.17 -9.17
N LEU A 771 -31.43 -0.71 -9.18
CA LEU A 771 -31.04 0.53 -8.53
C LEU A 771 -31.39 1.69 -9.47
N ASN A 772 -32.45 2.41 -9.12
CA ASN A 772 -33.02 3.45 -9.98
C ASN A 772 -32.60 4.84 -9.50
N SER A 773 -32.31 5.74 -10.43
CA SER A 773 -32.21 7.16 -10.13
C SER A 773 -33.59 7.81 -10.27
N GLU A 774 -33.95 8.67 -9.32
CA GLU A 774 -35.13 9.52 -9.45
C GLU A 774 -34.85 10.65 -10.45
N ALA A 775 -35.73 10.77 -11.45
CA ALA A 775 -35.56 11.72 -12.55
C ALA A 775 -35.42 13.16 -12.02
N GLY A 776 -34.25 13.76 -12.25
CA GLY A 776 -33.94 15.15 -11.89
C GLY A 776 -33.53 15.41 -10.44
N SER A 777 -33.67 14.45 -9.52
CA SER A 777 -33.31 14.64 -8.10
C SER A 777 -31.91 14.09 -7.77
N GLY A 778 -31.40 13.12 -8.55
CA GLY A 778 -30.12 12.45 -8.30
C GLY A 778 -30.13 11.52 -7.08
N HIS A 779 -31.30 11.26 -6.50
CA HIS A 779 -31.48 10.24 -5.47
C HIS A 779 -31.46 8.85 -6.11
N TRP A 780 -30.79 7.90 -5.48
CA TRP A 780 -30.79 6.51 -5.89
C TRP A 780 -31.60 5.68 -4.89
N ARG A 781 -32.39 4.73 -5.39
CA ARG A 781 -33.19 3.84 -4.55
C ARG A 781 -33.21 2.40 -5.07
N ILE A 782 -33.27 1.46 -4.15
CA ILE A 782 -33.50 0.03 -4.40
C ILE A 782 -34.46 -0.52 -3.34
N ASP A 783 -35.48 -1.27 -3.79
CA ASP A 783 -36.43 -1.93 -2.91
C ASP A 783 -35.82 -3.29 -2.48
N ASP A 784 -35.11 -3.31 -1.35
CA ASP A 784 -34.49 -4.52 -0.82
C ASP A 784 -35.57 -5.47 -0.24
N PRO A 785 -35.52 -6.77 -0.56
CA PRO A 785 -36.56 -7.72 -0.15
C PRO A 785 -36.59 -8.00 1.35
N ASP A 786 -35.47 -7.79 2.06
CA ASP A 786 -35.34 -8.08 3.49
C ASP A 786 -35.51 -6.82 4.35
N TYR A 787 -35.15 -5.65 3.81
CA TYR A 787 -35.10 -4.38 4.56
C TYR A 787 -36.03 -3.29 4.03
N GLY A 788 -36.67 -3.50 2.89
CA GLY A 788 -37.50 -2.50 2.22
C GLY A 788 -36.66 -1.47 1.46
N GLU A 789 -37.22 -0.27 1.26
CA GLU A 789 -36.58 0.80 0.48
C GLU A 789 -35.23 1.22 1.11
N LEU A 790 -34.15 1.06 0.37
CA LEU A 790 -32.83 1.64 0.67
C LEU A 790 -32.57 2.75 -0.33
N ALA A 791 -32.23 3.95 0.15
CA ALA A 791 -31.97 5.08 -0.73
C ALA A 791 -30.77 5.93 -0.29
N CYS A 792 -30.17 6.63 -1.24
CA CYS A 792 -29.16 7.65 -0.98
C CYS A 792 -29.44 8.94 -1.77
N SER A 793 -29.15 10.09 -1.17
CA SER A 793 -29.25 11.40 -1.81
C SER A 793 -27.93 11.83 -2.48
N PRO A 794 -27.94 12.79 -3.42
CA PRO A 794 -26.72 13.39 -3.96
C PRO A 794 -25.83 14.03 -2.89
N ALA A 795 -26.42 14.45 -1.77
CA ALA A 795 -25.71 15.03 -0.63
C ALA A 795 -25.14 13.97 0.32
N GLY A 796 -25.28 12.68 0.00
CA GLY A 796 -24.78 11.58 0.83
C GLY A 796 -25.72 11.13 1.95
N GLU A 797 -26.96 11.58 1.97
CA GLU A 797 -27.90 11.16 3.02
C GLU A 797 -28.46 9.78 2.68
N PHE A 798 -28.38 8.84 3.62
CA PHE A 798 -28.89 7.49 3.45
C PHE A 798 -30.21 7.28 4.17
N PHE A 799 -31.10 6.52 3.55
CA PHE A 799 -32.44 6.24 4.07
C PHE A 799 -32.71 4.74 4.05
N ILE A 800 -33.35 4.26 5.12
CA ILE A 800 -33.86 2.90 5.26
C ILE A 800 -35.35 3.05 5.56
N GLN A 801 -36.22 2.49 4.72
CA GLN A 801 -37.67 2.64 4.82
C GLN A 801 -38.09 4.12 4.97
N ARG A 802 -37.51 5.00 4.14
CA ARG A 802 -37.72 6.47 4.16
C ARG A 802 -37.29 7.17 5.44
N GLN A 803 -36.54 6.50 6.31
CA GLN A 803 -36.01 7.10 7.52
C GLN A 803 -34.51 7.30 7.38
N ARG A 804 -34.06 8.51 7.70
CA ARG A 804 -32.64 8.85 7.59
C ARG A 804 -31.82 7.99 8.54
N PHE A 805 -30.82 7.31 8.01
CA PHE A 805 -29.81 6.63 8.80
C PHE A 805 -28.78 7.65 9.30
N ILE A 806 -28.52 7.63 10.62
CA ILE A 806 -27.50 8.44 11.26
C ILE A 806 -26.60 7.48 12.03
N PHE A 807 -25.30 7.53 11.77
CA PHE A 807 -24.34 6.77 12.55
C PHE A 807 -24.37 7.26 14.02
N PRO A 808 -24.67 6.40 15.02
CA PRO A 808 -24.94 6.88 16.36
C PRO A 808 -23.73 7.53 17.03
N GLU A 809 -23.92 8.68 17.67
CA GLU A 809 -22.86 9.40 18.41
C GLU A 809 -22.38 8.63 19.65
N SER A 810 -23.20 7.73 20.20
CA SER A 810 -22.85 6.89 21.34
C SER A 810 -21.83 5.79 21.05
N VAL A 811 -21.59 5.45 19.76
CA VAL A 811 -20.61 4.43 19.37
C VAL A 811 -19.23 4.89 19.82
N SER A 812 -18.45 4.03 20.48
CA SER A 812 -17.11 4.40 21.00
C SER A 812 -15.99 3.84 20.12
N VAL A 813 -14.74 4.06 20.56
CA VAL A 813 -13.53 3.49 19.97
C VAL A 813 -13.32 2.00 20.28
N VAL A 814 -14.22 1.40 21.06
CA VAL A 814 -14.24 -0.04 21.35
C VAL A 814 -15.35 -0.67 20.50
N PRO A 815 -15.10 -1.79 19.80
CA PRO A 815 -16.13 -2.52 19.09
C PRO A 815 -17.33 -2.85 19.98
N GLN A 816 -18.51 -2.42 19.55
CA GLN A 816 -19.78 -2.72 20.22
C GLN A 816 -20.67 -3.53 19.29
N GLN A 817 -21.04 -4.74 19.71
CA GLN A 817 -22.05 -5.52 19.01
C GLN A 817 -23.40 -4.80 19.12
N THR A 818 -24.05 -4.57 17.98
CA THR A 818 -25.40 -4.00 17.95
C THR A 818 -26.41 -5.11 18.27
N ALA A 819 -27.31 -4.86 19.21
CA ALA A 819 -28.37 -5.82 19.52
C ALA A 819 -29.25 -6.04 18.28
N ALA A 820 -29.64 -7.30 18.04
CA ALA A 820 -30.63 -7.63 17.03
C ALA A 820 -32.01 -7.13 17.47
N SER A 821 -32.32 -5.85 17.26
CA SER A 821 -33.67 -5.31 17.43
C SER A 821 -33.93 -4.22 16.38
N PRO A 822 -35.15 -4.12 15.81
CA PRO A 822 -35.48 -3.13 14.80
C PRO A 822 -35.60 -1.74 15.45
N ALA A 823 -35.27 -0.69 14.69
CA ALA A 823 -35.35 0.73 15.06
C ALA A 823 -34.23 1.25 16.00
N THR A 824 -33.13 1.69 15.38
CA THR A 824 -32.37 2.86 15.87
C THR A 824 -33.31 4.07 15.83
N PRO A 825 -33.31 5.03 16.79
CA PRO A 825 -34.32 6.10 16.85
C PRO A 825 -34.40 6.91 15.55
N LEU A 826 -35.61 7.03 15.03
CA LEU A 826 -35.94 7.52 13.70
C LEU A 826 -36.48 8.94 13.83
N GLN A 827 -35.89 9.91 13.14
CA GLN A 827 -36.49 11.23 12.99
C GLN A 827 -37.37 11.26 11.73
N PRO A 828 -38.63 11.74 11.82
CA PRO A 828 -39.51 11.87 10.66
C PRO A 828 -39.01 12.97 9.70
N PHE A 829 -39.27 12.75 8.41
CA PHE A 829 -39.04 13.70 7.32
C PHE A 829 -39.67 15.08 7.62
N PRO A 830 -39.04 16.20 7.25
CA PRO A 830 -39.78 17.45 7.08
C PRO A 830 -40.78 17.30 5.91
N PRO A 831 -42.00 17.84 6.03
CA PRO A 831 -43.00 17.73 4.98
C PRO A 831 -42.53 18.43 3.70
N GLN A 832 -42.79 17.81 2.54
CA GLN A 832 -42.59 18.45 1.23
C GLN A 832 -43.37 19.77 1.16
N PRO A 833 -42.82 20.83 0.54
CA PRO A 833 -43.61 21.98 0.17
C PRO A 833 -44.65 21.54 -0.85
N THR A 834 -45.91 21.49 -0.42
CA THR A 834 -47.04 21.31 -1.32
C THR A 834 -47.10 22.52 -2.26
N GLY A 835 -46.67 22.33 -3.50
CA GLY A 835 -46.97 23.27 -4.57
C GLY A 835 -48.48 23.31 -4.80
N SER A 836 -49.10 24.43 -4.44
CA SER A 836 -50.44 24.78 -4.90
C SER A 836 -50.31 25.92 -5.91
N ALA A 837 -50.67 25.60 -7.16
CA ALA A 837 -51.05 26.45 -8.30
C ALA A 837 -50.13 27.62 -8.70
#